data_AF-A0A2A5NZT1-F1
#
_entry.id   AF-A0A2A5NZT1-F1
#
_cell.length_a   1.000
_cell.length_b   1.000
_cell.length_c   1.000
_cell.angle_alpha   90.00
_cell.angle_beta   90.00
_cell.angle_gamma   90.00
#
_symmetry.space_group_name_H-M   'P 1'
#
loop_
_entity.id
_entity.type
_entity.pdbx_description
1 polymer ?
#
loop_
_entity_poly.entity_id
_entity_poly.type
_entity_poly.pdbx_seq_one_letter_code
_entity_poly.pdbx_strand_id
1 'polypeptide(L)'
;MPREELTKLEEAVYEIPKSGAMRVPARIYATEKLLRKMYEDRTFIQAKNVATLPGIYKFSIVLPDGHEGYGFPIGGVAAMDAEEGCISPGGVGYDINCLPPGTKVLGEHGYHLPIEEVRGGVICLDEGRAKGTRVVLRMRRRDSVLITITTRTGLKLRATPDHPILTPSGMVEAARLKPGDKVATYPFEGVSYEDPGDMTILGEEDFEKPIAMELSKRGLLPLNASNPKLPILAKLLGYFIGDGAFDGKKTWFYGDEEGLEEIRRDIMRLGYTPSRIIRRRRRCRIGEKEFTGNEHAIYVSAKSFRALLEKLGAPSGRKPDSDYGVPWWLKKMPMWVKRLFLAAYFGAEMSKPQTVNGFNFERPFVSLTKYPAHAQSGRKFLLEIAEMLREFGVDGCTIREDIENGRVRLKLFISSRPESLLNLWSRIGYIYSPRRMRLALAASSWLRLKLRVVNERRQAEAVAVALHSSGVSVSEIANCLESEWVNKRFIERSVYDGRKGAPRVPRNLPTFEEWVEANLDGDVVWDVVENVKLEGYDGYVYDITVEDESHNFVAEGFVVSNCGVRLMTTNLSYDDVKPVLKELVDTIFRLVPSGLGSARKDFRVSMRELDEIVRIGAPYIVEKFGLGFPEDLKHIEENGSYPGADPSVVSSRAKQRGLPQIGTLGSGNHFLEVQVVDKIYDERVAKAFGITHVGQITIMVHTGSRGFGHQVCSDYLRVMERAVRRYGIRLPDRELAYAPADSPEAEQYLKAFACAVNYAFANRQAISHWTREAFVKVFKKDVDALGIKVLYDIAHNIVKIEEHRVDGVKRRVFVHRKGATRSLPAGHPLTPKDYKSVGQPVLIPGSMGTASYVLVGVPSALERSFGSAAHGSGRMMSRAAAKRAYRAEAVLKEMSRRGILVRADSMATVVEEVPDAYKDVDEVAYATEKAGLAKRVARMVPIAVVKG
;
A
#
# COMPACT_ATOMS: atom_id res chain seq x y z
N MET A 1 10.37 -4.49 -29.07
CA MET A 1 11.36 -4.05 -30.10
C MET A 1 11.43 -5.12 -31.18
N PRO A 2 11.76 -4.76 -32.44
CA PRO A 2 12.23 -5.71 -33.44
C PRO A 2 13.47 -6.46 -32.94
N ARG A 3 13.72 -7.68 -33.42
CA ARG A 3 14.96 -8.41 -33.11
C ARG A 3 16.20 -7.77 -33.76
N GLU A 4 16.00 -7.03 -34.83
CA GLU A 4 17.04 -6.37 -35.64
C GLU A 4 17.80 -5.25 -34.91
N GLU A 5 17.29 -4.74 -33.78
CA GLU A 5 17.99 -3.76 -32.94
C GLU A 5 19.03 -4.38 -31.97
N LEU A 6 19.14 -5.72 -31.90
CA LEU A 6 20.06 -6.41 -30.98
C LEU A 6 21.22 -7.09 -31.72
N THR A 7 22.44 -6.58 -31.56
CA THR A 7 23.65 -7.20 -32.11
C THR A 7 24.20 -8.26 -31.14
N LYS A 8 24.32 -9.51 -31.59
CA LYS A 8 25.02 -10.58 -30.84
C LYS A 8 26.53 -10.38 -30.97
N LEU A 9 27.24 -10.34 -29.85
CA LEU A 9 28.69 -10.12 -29.81
C LEU A 9 29.46 -11.38 -29.43
N GLU A 10 28.99 -12.11 -28.42
CA GLU A 10 29.61 -13.36 -27.92
C GLU A 10 28.52 -14.36 -27.48
N GLU A 11 28.91 -15.53 -26.97
CA GLU A 11 27.95 -16.39 -26.25
C GLU A 11 27.42 -15.63 -25.02
N ALA A 12 26.09 -15.54 -24.91
CA ALA A 12 25.39 -14.80 -23.86
C ALA A 12 25.68 -13.27 -23.77
N VAL A 13 26.33 -12.64 -24.76
CA VAL A 13 26.60 -11.20 -24.79
C VAL A 13 26.01 -10.53 -26.03
N TYR A 14 25.17 -9.52 -25.82
CA TYR A 14 24.48 -8.77 -26.86
C TYR A 14 24.55 -7.26 -26.58
N GLU A 15 24.38 -6.44 -27.60
CA GLU A 15 24.38 -4.99 -27.49
C GLU A 15 23.23 -4.36 -28.28
N ILE A 16 22.67 -3.29 -27.72
CA ILE A 16 21.84 -2.32 -28.44
C ILE A 16 22.77 -1.13 -28.77
N PRO A 17 23.09 -0.89 -30.06
CA PRO A 17 23.97 0.20 -30.46
C PRO A 17 23.49 1.58 -29.98
N LYS A 18 24.45 2.44 -29.65
CA LYS A 18 24.22 3.83 -29.25
C LYS A 18 23.41 4.56 -30.32
N SER A 19 22.20 4.99 -29.97
CA SER A 19 21.25 5.62 -30.90
C SER A 19 20.46 6.74 -30.23
N GLY A 20 20.06 7.77 -31.00
CA GLY A 20 19.31 8.92 -30.50
C GLY A 20 20.02 9.65 -29.35
N ALA A 21 19.35 9.79 -28.21
CA ALA A 21 19.86 10.47 -27.02
C ALA A 21 20.77 9.60 -26.11
N MET A 22 21.04 8.34 -26.48
CA MET A 22 21.95 7.47 -25.74
C MET A 22 23.37 8.05 -25.77
N ARG A 23 24.02 8.16 -24.60
CA ARG A 23 25.42 8.59 -24.45
C ARG A 23 26.39 7.41 -24.64
N VAL A 24 25.96 6.22 -24.21
CA VAL A 24 26.65 4.93 -24.31
C VAL A 24 25.75 3.90 -25.02
N PRO A 25 26.28 2.80 -25.60
CA PRO A 25 25.44 1.66 -25.97
C PRO A 25 24.86 0.95 -24.72
N ALA A 26 23.87 0.08 -24.91
CA ALA A 26 23.32 -0.75 -23.84
C ALA A 26 23.72 -2.23 -24.02
N ARG A 27 24.33 -2.82 -22.99
CA ARG A 27 24.95 -4.14 -23.01
C ARG A 27 24.09 -5.14 -22.25
N ILE A 28 23.65 -6.20 -22.92
CA ILE A 28 22.72 -7.22 -22.40
C ILE A 28 23.47 -8.55 -22.24
N TYR A 29 23.38 -9.13 -21.04
CA TYR A 29 23.93 -10.44 -20.72
C TYR A 29 22.80 -11.44 -20.51
N ALA A 30 22.63 -12.43 -21.40
CA ALA A 30 21.53 -13.40 -21.36
C ALA A 30 21.72 -14.57 -22.35
N THR A 31 21.31 -15.80 -22.00
CA THR A 31 21.14 -16.87 -23.01
C THR A 31 19.94 -16.57 -23.91
N GLU A 32 19.83 -17.22 -25.06
CA GLU A 32 18.68 -17.01 -25.97
C GLU A 32 17.32 -17.40 -25.35
N LYS A 33 17.32 -18.31 -24.37
CA LYS A 33 16.17 -18.65 -23.53
C LYS A 33 15.74 -17.46 -22.66
N LEU A 34 16.70 -16.79 -22.03
CA LEU A 34 16.48 -15.62 -21.18
C LEU A 34 16.13 -14.36 -22.00
N LEU A 35 16.77 -14.15 -23.16
CA LEU A 35 16.44 -13.05 -24.07
C LEU A 35 14.99 -13.10 -24.55
N ARG A 36 14.46 -14.29 -24.89
CA ARG A 36 13.06 -14.44 -25.32
C ARG A 36 12.09 -13.79 -24.32
N LYS A 37 12.32 -13.98 -23.02
CA LYS A 37 11.54 -13.34 -21.95
C LYS A 37 11.73 -11.81 -21.89
N MET A 38 12.94 -11.31 -22.11
CA MET A 38 13.23 -9.86 -22.15
C MET A 38 12.62 -9.14 -23.37
N TYR A 39 12.30 -9.86 -24.46
CA TYR A 39 11.54 -9.31 -25.59
C TYR A 39 10.04 -9.09 -25.29
N GLU A 40 9.52 -9.63 -24.19
CA GLU A 40 8.10 -9.57 -23.80
C GLU A 40 7.74 -8.36 -22.92
N ASP A 41 8.72 -7.58 -22.45
CA ASP A 41 8.53 -6.45 -21.52
C ASP A 41 9.36 -5.20 -21.89
N ARG A 42 9.36 -4.14 -21.06
CA ARG A 42 10.12 -2.89 -21.32
C ARG A 42 11.61 -2.95 -20.97
N THR A 43 12.22 -4.09 -20.63
CA THR A 43 13.63 -4.21 -20.20
C THR A 43 14.60 -3.46 -21.12
N PHE A 44 14.50 -3.69 -22.44
CA PHE A 44 15.38 -3.03 -23.41
C PHE A 44 15.13 -1.52 -23.54
N ILE A 45 13.89 -1.06 -23.33
CA ILE A 45 13.54 0.37 -23.36
C ILE A 45 14.14 1.05 -22.12
N GLN A 46 14.03 0.43 -20.95
CA GLN A 46 14.63 0.95 -19.72
C GLN A 46 16.17 0.99 -19.83
N ALA A 47 16.80 -0.01 -20.45
CA ALA A 47 18.24 0.02 -20.75
C ALA A 47 18.64 1.16 -21.72
N LYS A 48 17.86 1.42 -22.78
CA LYS A 48 18.08 2.58 -23.68
C LYS A 48 17.87 3.92 -22.97
N ASN A 49 16.97 3.99 -21.99
CA ASN A 49 16.73 5.19 -21.18
C ASN A 49 17.87 5.45 -20.18
N VAL A 50 18.32 4.42 -19.45
CA VAL A 50 19.47 4.51 -18.53
C VAL A 50 20.73 4.96 -19.28
N ALA A 51 20.92 4.50 -20.51
CA ALA A 51 22.02 4.90 -21.39
C ALA A 51 22.06 6.41 -21.76
N THR A 52 21.06 7.23 -21.44
CA THR A 52 21.09 8.69 -21.68
C THR A 52 21.63 9.52 -20.51
N LEU A 53 21.86 8.91 -19.33
CA LEU A 53 22.15 9.61 -18.08
C LEU A 53 23.52 10.32 -18.07
N PRO A 54 23.65 11.52 -17.50
CA PRO A 54 24.92 12.26 -17.47
C PRO A 54 25.99 11.50 -16.68
N GLY A 55 27.25 11.66 -17.10
CA GLY A 55 28.41 10.94 -16.55
C GLY A 55 28.38 9.41 -16.71
N ILE A 56 27.40 8.79 -17.39
CA ILE A 56 27.38 7.33 -17.55
C ILE A 56 28.58 6.85 -18.40
N TYR A 57 29.31 5.87 -17.88
CA TYR A 57 30.50 5.32 -18.50
C TYR A 57 30.26 3.94 -19.12
N LYS A 58 30.97 3.66 -20.21
CA LYS A 58 30.97 2.42 -21.04
C LYS A 58 29.60 1.98 -21.57
N PHE A 59 28.70 1.56 -20.68
CA PHE A 59 27.47 0.82 -20.99
C PHE A 59 26.35 1.12 -19.98
N SER A 60 25.10 1.10 -20.45
CA SER A 60 23.97 0.71 -19.59
C SER A 60 23.84 -0.81 -19.61
N ILE A 61 23.89 -1.49 -18.47
CA ILE A 61 23.99 -2.95 -18.39
C ILE A 61 22.67 -3.58 -17.96
N VAL A 62 22.32 -4.70 -18.59
CA VAL A 62 21.28 -5.64 -18.14
C VAL A 62 21.90 -7.02 -17.94
N LEU A 63 21.64 -7.62 -16.78
CA LEU A 63 22.15 -8.93 -16.34
C LEU A 63 21.16 -10.07 -16.68
N PRO A 64 21.54 -11.37 -16.56
CA PRO A 64 20.71 -12.48 -17.06
C PRO A 64 19.36 -12.68 -16.37
N ASP A 65 19.27 -12.26 -15.11
CA ASP A 65 18.04 -12.18 -14.33
C ASP A 65 17.11 -11.03 -14.80
N GLY A 66 17.56 -10.16 -15.70
CA GLY A 66 16.94 -8.90 -16.08
C GLY A 66 15.48 -8.98 -16.56
N HIS A 67 14.66 -8.07 -16.04
CA HIS A 67 13.22 -7.93 -16.36
C HIS A 67 12.74 -6.50 -16.05
N GLU A 68 11.54 -6.14 -16.51
CA GLU A 68 11.00 -4.79 -16.33
C GLU A 68 10.96 -4.33 -14.87
N GLY A 69 11.45 -3.11 -14.63
CA GLY A 69 11.46 -2.43 -13.34
C GLY A 69 10.82 -1.03 -13.40
N TYR A 70 11.47 -0.07 -12.76
CA TYR A 70 11.01 1.33 -12.62
C TYR A 70 12.21 2.25 -12.84
N GLY A 71 12.17 3.11 -13.86
CA GLY A 71 13.34 3.85 -14.34
C GLY A 71 14.40 2.91 -14.94
N PHE A 72 15.15 2.23 -14.07
CA PHE A 72 16.03 1.11 -14.40
C PHE A 72 15.25 -0.22 -14.42
N PRO A 73 15.65 -1.20 -15.26
CA PRO A 73 15.16 -2.57 -15.15
C PRO A 73 15.68 -3.23 -13.88
N ILE A 74 15.02 -4.31 -13.44
CA ILE A 74 15.63 -5.27 -12.50
C ILE A 74 16.75 -6.01 -13.26
N GLY A 75 17.85 -6.38 -12.60
CA GLY A 75 19.08 -6.79 -13.28
C GLY A 75 19.85 -5.62 -13.92
N GLY A 76 19.48 -4.37 -13.59
CA GLY A 76 20.06 -3.16 -14.16
C GLY A 76 21.31 -2.68 -13.42
N VAL A 77 22.36 -2.35 -14.17
CA VAL A 77 23.59 -1.74 -13.64
C VAL A 77 24.03 -0.56 -14.51
N ALA A 78 24.47 0.52 -13.88
CA ALA A 78 25.16 1.62 -14.57
C ALA A 78 26.18 2.29 -13.64
N ALA A 79 27.30 2.75 -14.19
CA ALA A 79 28.30 3.52 -13.46
C ALA A 79 28.34 4.96 -13.98
N MET A 80 28.07 5.90 -13.08
CA MET A 80 28.05 7.35 -13.36
C MET A 80 29.30 7.99 -12.76
N ASP A 81 29.88 9.00 -13.40
CA ASP A 81 30.98 9.77 -12.81
C ASP A 81 30.61 10.34 -11.42
N ALA A 82 31.56 10.31 -10.49
CA ALA A 82 31.33 10.73 -9.10
C ALA A 82 31.30 12.25 -8.89
N GLU A 83 31.67 13.04 -9.91
CA GLU A 83 31.73 14.50 -9.88
C GLU A 83 30.81 15.10 -10.97
N GLU A 84 30.90 14.63 -12.22
CA GLU A 84 30.08 15.12 -13.35
C GLU A 84 28.79 14.31 -13.62
N GLY A 85 28.56 13.22 -12.87
CA GLY A 85 27.45 12.32 -13.08
C GLY A 85 26.18 12.68 -12.32
N CYS A 86 25.38 11.67 -12.01
CA CYS A 86 24.11 11.83 -11.29
C CYS A 86 23.79 10.68 -10.34
N ILE A 87 23.00 10.97 -9.31
CA ILE A 87 22.38 9.96 -8.45
C ILE A 87 20.89 9.84 -8.77
N SER A 88 20.42 8.61 -9.03
CA SER A 88 19.01 8.30 -9.24
C SER A 88 18.53 7.22 -8.28
N PRO A 89 17.57 7.51 -7.37
CA PRO A 89 16.87 6.49 -6.60
C PRO A 89 16.09 5.51 -7.48
N GLY A 90 15.75 5.88 -8.73
CA GLY A 90 15.20 4.94 -9.72
C GLY A 90 16.15 3.79 -10.05
N GLY A 91 17.47 4.06 -10.04
CA GLY A 91 18.56 3.10 -10.21
C GLY A 91 18.91 2.26 -8.99
N VAL A 92 18.16 2.41 -7.90
CA VAL A 92 18.20 1.56 -6.70
C VAL A 92 16.84 0.87 -6.54
N GLY A 93 15.76 1.64 -6.68
CA GLY A 93 14.38 1.20 -6.79
C GLY A 93 13.55 1.32 -5.51
N TYR A 94 12.24 1.22 -5.73
CA TYR A 94 11.38 0.38 -4.90
C TYR A 94 11.17 -0.93 -5.65
N ASP A 95 10.76 -1.96 -4.94
CA ASP A 95 10.04 -3.11 -5.51
C ASP A 95 8.52 -2.77 -5.44
N ILE A 96 7.76 -3.07 -6.51
CA ILE A 96 6.56 -2.29 -6.91
C ILE A 96 5.39 -3.19 -7.36
N ASN A 97 4.15 -2.82 -7.00
CA ASN A 97 2.89 -3.46 -7.40
C ASN A 97 1.88 -2.37 -7.88
N CYS A 98 0.88 -2.64 -8.76
CA CYS A 98 0.13 -1.55 -9.44
C CYS A 98 -1.39 -1.79 -9.71
N LEU A 99 -2.09 -0.73 -10.16
CA LEU A 99 -3.53 -0.66 -10.47
C LEU A 99 -3.77 0.05 -11.84
N PRO A 100 -4.78 -0.30 -12.64
CA PRO A 100 -4.99 0.31 -13.97
C PRO A 100 -5.54 1.76 -13.92
N PRO A 101 -5.45 2.52 -15.02
CA PRO A 101 -6.13 3.80 -15.19
C PRO A 101 -7.64 3.68 -15.00
N GLY A 102 -8.26 4.78 -14.57
CA GLY A 102 -9.68 4.86 -14.21
C GLY A 102 -10.01 4.31 -12.82
N THR A 103 -9.11 3.56 -12.17
CA THR A 103 -9.30 3.07 -10.80
C THR A 103 -9.45 4.24 -9.83
N LYS A 104 -10.61 4.29 -9.16
CA LYS A 104 -11.00 5.35 -8.23
C LYS A 104 -10.24 5.23 -6.92
N VAL A 105 -9.41 6.22 -6.62
CA VAL A 105 -8.79 6.41 -5.31
C VAL A 105 -9.60 7.42 -4.51
N LEU A 106 -9.90 7.08 -3.25
CA LEU A 106 -10.69 7.93 -2.36
C LEU A 106 -9.84 9.06 -1.76
N GLY A 107 -10.22 10.31 -2.04
CA GLY A 107 -9.59 11.53 -1.53
C GLY A 107 -9.94 11.84 -0.06
N GLU A 108 -9.09 12.61 0.63
CA GLU A 108 -9.24 12.93 2.07
C GLU A 108 -10.51 13.76 2.41
N HIS A 109 -11.23 14.24 1.40
CA HIS A 109 -12.50 14.98 1.55
C HIS A 109 -13.71 14.17 1.03
N GLY A 110 -13.52 12.89 0.71
CA GLY A 110 -14.58 12.03 0.17
C GLY A 110 -15.06 12.43 -1.22
N TYR A 111 -14.16 12.98 -2.04
CA TYR A 111 -14.24 12.87 -3.50
C TYR A 111 -13.40 11.67 -3.94
N HIS A 112 -13.55 11.20 -5.19
CA HIS A 112 -12.66 10.23 -5.81
C HIS A 112 -11.98 10.79 -7.07
N LEU A 113 -10.72 10.39 -7.30
CA LEU A 113 -9.95 10.68 -8.51
C LEU A 113 -9.52 9.37 -9.19
N PRO A 114 -9.42 9.31 -10.53
CA PRO A 114 -8.66 8.27 -11.21
C PRO A 114 -7.21 8.24 -10.68
N ILE A 115 -6.63 7.06 -10.46
CA ILE A 115 -5.27 6.92 -9.90
C ILE A 115 -4.21 7.69 -10.70
N GLU A 116 -4.37 7.77 -12.02
CA GLU A 116 -3.53 8.53 -12.95
C GLU A 116 -3.72 10.07 -12.87
N GLU A 117 -4.66 10.55 -12.08
CA GLU A 117 -4.92 11.97 -11.81
C GLU A 117 -4.62 12.37 -10.36
N VAL A 118 -4.63 11.42 -9.42
CA VAL A 118 -4.32 11.64 -8.00
C VAL A 118 -3.06 12.48 -7.78
N ARG A 119 -3.23 13.58 -7.03
CA ARG A 119 -2.17 14.51 -6.56
C ARG A 119 -2.40 15.07 -5.14
N GLY A 120 -3.59 14.87 -4.56
CA GLY A 120 -4.00 15.45 -3.28
C GLY A 120 -3.78 14.54 -2.06
N GLY A 121 -4.58 14.76 -1.01
CA GLY A 121 -4.74 13.81 0.08
C GLY A 121 -5.73 12.70 -0.26
N VAL A 122 -5.46 11.49 0.22
CA VAL A 122 -6.24 10.26 0.05
C VAL A 122 -6.57 9.65 1.43
N ILE A 123 -7.52 8.72 1.49
CA ILE A 123 -7.81 7.96 2.71
C ILE A 123 -6.86 6.76 2.80
N CYS A 124 -6.20 6.61 3.95
CA CYS A 124 -5.54 5.38 4.40
C CYS A 124 -6.24 4.79 5.62
N LEU A 125 -5.95 3.52 5.90
CA LEU A 125 -6.46 2.77 7.04
C LEU A 125 -5.31 2.38 7.98
N ASP A 126 -5.42 2.79 9.24
CA ASP A 126 -4.42 2.58 10.29
C ASP A 126 -5.11 2.13 11.58
N GLU A 127 -4.68 1.01 12.16
CA GLU A 127 -5.38 0.30 13.25
C GLU A 127 -6.92 0.20 13.06
N GLY A 128 -7.35 -0.06 11.82
CA GLY A 128 -8.76 -0.15 11.44
C GLY A 128 -9.50 1.18 11.34
N ARG A 129 -8.82 2.33 11.47
CA ARG A 129 -9.41 3.68 11.40
C ARG A 129 -9.01 4.44 10.15
N ALA A 130 -9.97 5.16 9.58
CA ALA A 130 -9.80 5.91 8.33
C ALA A 130 -9.25 7.32 8.61
N LYS A 131 -8.18 7.71 7.91
CA LYS A 131 -7.59 9.05 8.05
C LYS A 131 -7.04 9.59 6.73
N GLY A 132 -7.09 10.90 6.57
CA GLY A 132 -6.55 11.61 5.42
C GLY A 132 -5.02 11.69 5.47
N THR A 133 -4.37 11.27 4.39
CA THR A 133 -2.90 11.30 4.21
C THR A 133 -2.51 11.80 2.83
N ARG A 134 -1.40 12.53 2.71
CA ARG A 134 -0.96 13.14 1.44
C ARG A 134 -0.31 12.10 0.52
N VAL A 135 -0.53 12.17 -0.79
CA VAL A 135 0.25 11.35 -1.73
C VAL A 135 1.68 11.88 -1.85
N VAL A 136 2.65 10.96 -1.83
CA VAL A 136 4.09 11.29 -1.90
C VAL A 136 4.64 11.11 -3.31
N LEU A 137 4.26 10.03 -3.98
CA LEU A 137 4.76 9.63 -5.29
C LEU A 137 3.64 8.99 -6.09
N ARG A 138 3.69 9.12 -7.41
CA ARG A 138 2.83 8.39 -8.34
C ARG A 138 3.65 7.79 -9.48
N MET A 139 3.66 6.46 -9.56
CA MET A 139 4.46 5.64 -10.47
C MET A 139 3.62 5.15 -11.65
N ARG A 140 4.21 4.67 -12.76
CA ARG A 140 3.46 3.96 -13.83
C ARG A 140 4.31 2.97 -14.64
N ARG A 141 4.02 1.67 -14.53
CA ARG A 141 4.57 0.65 -15.45
C ARG A 141 3.58 0.30 -16.57
N ARG A 142 3.98 -0.51 -17.54
CA ARG A 142 3.02 -1.18 -18.46
C ARG A 142 2.77 -2.58 -17.91
N ASP A 143 1.57 -3.12 -18.11
CA ASP A 143 1.26 -4.50 -17.71
C ASP A 143 0.34 -5.16 -18.72
N SER A 144 0.48 -6.48 -18.86
CA SER A 144 -0.27 -7.31 -19.82
C SER A 144 -1.40 -8.11 -19.16
N VAL A 145 -1.49 -8.08 -17.83
CA VAL A 145 -2.48 -8.84 -17.06
C VAL A 145 -3.10 -7.99 -15.97
N LEU A 146 -4.43 -8.01 -15.90
CA LEU A 146 -5.17 -7.51 -14.74
C LEU A 146 -5.98 -8.64 -14.11
N ILE A 147 -6.10 -8.60 -12.80
CA ILE A 147 -7.03 -9.42 -12.04
C ILE A 147 -8.18 -8.53 -11.54
N THR A 148 -9.39 -8.99 -11.81
CA THR A 148 -10.66 -8.35 -11.49
C THR A 148 -11.30 -9.11 -10.34
N ILE A 149 -11.35 -8.48 -9.17
CA ILE A 149 -11.93 -9.05 -7.94
C ILE A 149 -13.28 -8.38 -7.71
N THR A 150 -14.33 -9.18 -7.57
CA THR A 150 -15.68 -8.75 -7.19
C THR A 150 -16.04 -9.33 -5.82
N THR A 151 -16.56 -8.52 -4.92
CA THR A 151 -17.06 -8.97 -3.60
C THR A 151 -18.55 -9.32 -3.62
N ARG A 152 -19.06 -9.95 -2.57
CA ARG A 152 -20.49 -10.26 -2.39
C ARG A 152 -21.34 -8.98 -2.41
N THR A 153 -20.90 -7.90 -1.77
CA THR A 153 -21.63 -6.61 -1.89
C THR A 153 -21.46 -5.94 -3.26
N GLY A 154 -20.60 -6.45 -4.13
CA GLY A 154 -20.44 -5.99 -5.51
C GLY A 154 -19.43 -4.85 -5.69
N LEU A 155 -18.54 -4.62 -4.72
CA LEU A 155 -17.35 -3.79 -4.94
C LEU A 155 -16.41 -4.53 -5.91
N LYS A 156 -15.74 -3.78 -6.79
CA LYS A 156 -14.97 -4.35 -7.90
C LYS A 156 -13.62 -3.66 -8.07
N LEU A 157 -12.54 -4.30 -7.61
CA LEU A 157 -11.17 -3.84 -7.93
C LEU A 157 -10.69 -4.47 -9.22
N ARG A 158 -9.98 -3.69 -10.04
CA ARG A 158 -9.07 -4.18 -11.07
C ARG A 158 -7.65 -3.86 -10.59
N ALA A 159 -6.74 -4.82 -10.62
CA ALA A 159 -5.39 -4.66 -10.11
C ALA A 159 -4.39 -5.50 -10.91
N THR A 160 -3.08 -5.26 -10.77
CA THR A 160 -2.11 -6.24 -11.24
C THR A 160 -2.14 -7.50 -10.34
N PRO A 161 -1.81 -8.70 -10.86
CA PRO A 161 -1.69 -9.93 -10.09
C PRO A 161 -1.02 -9.81 -8.72
N ASP A 162 0.12 -9.13 -8.71
CA ASP A 162 1.01 -8.91 -7.57
C ASP A 162 0.50 -7.88 -6.56
N HIS A 163 -0.63 -7.21 -6.82
CA HIS A 163 -1.09 -6.09 -6.00
C HIS A 163 -1.62 -6.54 -4.63
N PRO A 164 -0.96 -6.21 -3.51
CA PRO A 164 -1.45 -6.52 -2.16
C PRO A 164 -2.82 -5.92 -1.87
N ILE A 165 -3.64 -6.66 -1.13
CA ILE A 165 -4.97 -6.30 -0.61
C ILE A 165 -5.04 -6.68 0.87
N LEU A 166 -5.51 -5.78 1.74
CA LEU A 166 -5.66 -6.10 3.17
C LEU A 166 -6.78 -7.13 3.40
N THR A 167 -6.46 -8.16 4.17
CA THR A 167 -7.35 -9.22 4.66
C THR A 167 -7.18 -9.35 6.19
N PRO A 168 -7.98 -10.17 6.90
CA PRO A 168 -7.76 -10.41 8.33
C PRO A 168 -6.38 -11.01 8.67
N SER A 169 -5.65 -11.55 7.68
CA SER A 169 -4.26 -12.02 7.81
C SER A 169 -3.23 -11.03 7.23
N GLY A 170 -3.53 -9.74 7.21
CA GLY A 170 -2.64 -8.71 6.66
C GLY A 170 -2.72 -8.57 5.13
N MET A 171 -1.66 -8.02 4.52
CA MET A 171 -1.60 -7.76 3.08
C MET A 171 -1.39 -9.06 2.29
N VAL A 172 -2.34 -9.34 1.42
CA VAL A 172 -2.51 -10.59 0.69
C VAL A 172 -2.80 -10.21 -0.77
N GLU A 173 -1.93 -10.60 -1.70
CA GLU A 173 -2.01 -10.16 -3.10
C GLU A 173 -3.34 -10.50 -3.77
N ALA A 174 -3.71 -9.71 -4.78
CA ALA A 174 -4.91 -9.90 -5.58
C ALA A 174 -4.94 -11.30 -6.22
N ALA A 175 -3.77 -11.82 -6.60
CA ALA A 175 -3.48 -13.21 -6.92
C ALA A 175 -4.00 -14.26 -5.93
N ARG A 176 -3.98 -13.93 -4.63
CA ARG A 176 -4.22 -14.85 -3.52
C ARG A 176 -5.69 -15.15 -3.31
N LEU A 177 -6.52 -14.17 -3.58
CA LEU A 177 -7.92 -14.15 -3.19
C LEU A 177 -8.73 -15.16 -4.02
N LYS A 178 -9.66 -15.79 -3.33
CA LYS A 178 -10.63 -16.75 -3.87
C LYS A 178 -12.04 -16.35 -3.43
N PRO A 179 -13.08 -16.80 -4.15
CA PRO A 179 -14.44 -16.80 -3.63
C PRO A 179 -14.48 -17.40 -2.21
N GLY A 180 -14.96 -16.62 -1.23
CA GLY A 180 -14.98 -16.97 0.20
C GLY A 180 -13.98 -16.21 1.08
N ASP A 181 -12.88 -15.65 0.55
CA ASP A 181 -11.90 -14.92 1.36
C ASP A 181 -12.44 -13.56 1.84
N LYS A 182 -12.15 -13.17 3.09
CA LYS A 182 -12.48 -11.83 3.62
C LYS A 182 -11.44 -10.79 3.21
N VAL A 183 -11.90 -9.64 2.71
CA VAL A 183 -11.10 -8.46 2.36
C VAL A 183 -11.57 -7.24 3.17
N ALA A 184 -10.64 -6.38 3.56
CA ALA A 184 -10.96 -5.09 4.17
C ALA A 184 -11.52 -4.17 3.09
N THR A 185 -12.72 -3.62 3.30
CA THR A 185 -13.31 -2.63 2.40
C THR A 185 -13.68 -1.35 3.15
N TYR A 186 -13.58 -0.22 2.45
CA TYR A 186 -14.12 1.06 2.90
C TYR A 186 -15.26 1.48 1.94
N PRO A 187 -16.53 1.07 2.19
CA PRO A 187 -17.61 1.06 1.19
C PRO A 187 -18.25 2.44 0.90
N PHE A 188 -17.49 3.52 1.08
CA PHE A 188 -17.86 4.90 0.76
C PHE A 188 -17.29 5.29 -0.61
N GLU A 189 -18.18 5.59 -1.57
CA GLU A 189 -17.79 6.05 -2.91
C GLU A 189 -17.40 7.54 -2.93
N GLY A 190 -18.14 8.37 -2.20
CA GLY A 190 -18.09 9.81 -2.40
C GLY A 190 -18.71 10.22 -3.74
N VAL A 191 -18.10 11.20 -4.40
CA VAL A 191 -18.43 11.66 -5.76
C VAL A 191 -17.14 11.99 -6.52
N SER A 192 -17.21 12.19 -7.84
CA SER A 192 -16.06 12.67 -8.63
C SER A 192 -15.46 13.96 -8.06
N TYR A 193 -14.14 14.11 -8.15
CA TYR A 193 -13.52 15.41 -8.02
C TYR A 193 -13.84 16.28 -9.24
N GLU A 194 -14.07 17.56 -8.98
CA GLU A 194 -14.40 18.61 -9.94
C GLU A 194 -13.70 19.89 -9.45
N ASP A 195 -13.07 20.65 -10.34
CA ASP A 195 -12.40 21.89 -9.95
C ASP A 195 -13.43 22.96 -9.56
N PRO A 196 -13.37 23.54 -8.34
CA PRO A 196 -14.29 24.59 -7.91
C PRO A 196 -14.02 25.96 -8.57
N GLY A 197 -12.90 26.12 -9.28
CA GLY A 197 -12.52 27.33 -10.00
C GLY A 197 -12.19 28.53 -9.11
N ASP A 198 -12.04 29.70 -9.73
CA ASP A 198 -11.51 30.90 -9.08
C ASP A 198 -12.59 31.92 -8.67
N MET A 199 -13.82 31.48 -8.44
CA MET A 199 -14.89 32.36 -7.93
C MET A 199 -14.53 32.87 -6.52
N THR A 200 -14.36 34.18 -6.36
CA THR A 200 -14.25 34.79 -5.01
C THR A 200 -15.59 34.69 -4.28
N ILE A 201 -15.53 34.24 -3.03
CA ILE A 201 -16.67 34.03 -2.13
C ILE A 201 -16.75 35.16 -1.10
N LEU A 202 -15.60 35.61 -0.57
CA LEU A 202 -15.47 36.74 0.36
C LEU A 202 -14.14 37.49 0.11
N GLY A 203 -14.21 38.82 0.18
CA GLY A 203 -13.05 39.72 0.03
C GLY A 203 -12.54 40.29 1.37
N GLU A 204 -11.58 41.23 1.33
CA GLU A 204 -11.19 41.98 2.54
C GLU A 204 -12.21 43.08 2.88
N GLU A 205 -12.85 43.64 1.85
CA GLU A 205 -13.93 44.61 1.90
C GLU A 205 -15.20 44.10 2.62
N ASP A 206 -15.34 42.79 2.79
CA ASP A 206 -16.41 42.18 3.59
C ASP A 206 -16.27 42.47 5.09
N PHE A 207 -15.08 42.84 5.58
CA PHE A 207 -14.74 42.83 7.00
C PHE A 207 -14.19 44.17 7.51
N GLU A 208 -14.31 44.41 8.81
CA GLU A 208 -13.55 45.47 9.48
C GLU A 208 -12.04 45.21 9.30
N LYS A 209 -11.24 46.25 9.00
CA LYS A 209 -9.80 46.13 8.73
C LYS A 209 -9.02 45.23 9.71
N PRO A 210 -9.23 45.28 11.05
CA PRO A 210 -8.52 44.38 11.98
C PRO A 210 -8.88 42.90 11.80
N ILE A 211 -10.12 42.60 11.41
CA ILE A 211 -10.59 41.24 11.14
C ILE A 211 -10.07 40.77 9.77
N ALA A 212 -10.15 41.63 8.74
CA ALA A 212 -9.62 41.33 7.41
C ALA A 212 -8.13 40.96 7.50
N MET A 213 -7.31 41.80 8.14
CA MET A 213 -5.88 41.55 8.35
C MET A 213 -5.59 40.26 9.13
N GLU A 214 -6.44 39.84 10.07
CA GLU A 214 -6.27 38.55 10.76
C GLU A 214 -6.58 37.36 9.84
N LEU A 215 -7.64 37.47 9.03
CA LEU A 215 -8.06 36.42 8.09
C LEU A 215 -7.06 36.27 6.93
N SER A 216 -6.56 37.36 6.35
CA SER A 216 -5.53 37.31 5.29
C SER A 216 -4.21 36.74 5.81
N LYS A 217 -3.77 37.11 7.03
CA LYS A 217 -2.63 36.46 7.72
C LYS A 217 -2.81 34.95 7.95
N ARG A 218 -4.06 34.47 7.99
CA ARG A 218 -4.39 33.05 8.11
C ARG A 218 -4.58 32.35 6.76
N GLY A 219 -4.45 33.04 5.63
CA GLY A 219 -4.77 32.50 4.30
C GLY A 219 -6.26 32.21 4.10
N LEU A 220 -7.12 32.92 4.85
CA LEU A 220 -8.58 32.81 4.79
C LEU A 220 -9.22 33.91 3.95
N LEU A 221 -8.46 34.94 3.55
CA LEU A 221 -8.86 35.97 2.59
C LEU A 221 -7.72 36.26 1.59
N PRO A 222 -8.04 36.63 0.33
CA PRO A 222 -9.37 36.51 -0.29
C PRO A 222 -9.80 35.04 -0.35
N LEU A 223 -11.08 34.77 -0.06
CA LEU A 223 -11.59 33.40 -0.03
C LEU A 223 -12.15 33.04 -1.40
N ASN A 224 -11.33 32.45 -2.26
CA ASN A 224 -11.78 31.88 -3.53
C ASN A 224 -12.26 30.43 -3.38
N ALA A 225 -13.01 29.96 -4.38
CA ALA A 225 -13.57 28.61 -4.42
C ALA A 225 -12.48 27.50 -4.46
N SER A 226 -11.32 27.80 -5.05
CA SER A 226 -10.12 26.98 -5.06
C SER A 226 -9.28 27.02 -3.74
N ASN A 227 -9.69 27.76 -2.71
CA ASN A 227 -8.94 27.86 -1.45
C ASN A 227 -8.91 26.51 -0.68
N PRO A 228 -7.73 25.97 -0.30
CA PRO A 228 -7.61 24.66 0.37
C PRO A 228 -8.23 24.61 1.79
N LYS A 229 -8.64 25.74 2.37
CA LYS A 229 -9.37 25.81 3.65
C LYS A 229 -10.90 25.84 3.47
N LEU A 230 -11.42 26.13 2.27
CA LEU A 230 -12.86 26.12 2.00
C LEU A 230 -13.55 24.78 2.31
N PRO A 231 -12.97 23.60 2.01
CA PRO A 231 -13.55 22.31 2.39
C PRO A 231 -13.79 22.16 3.90
N ILE A 232 -12.92 22.77 4.71
CA ILE A 232 -13.05 22.77 6.17
C ILE A 232 -14.15 23.74 6.61
N LEU A 233 -14.20 24.94 6.02
CA LEU A 233 -15.25 25.93 6.27
C LEU A 233 -16.66 25.39 5.89
N ALA A 234 -16.78 24.65 4.80
CA ALA A 234 -18.03 24.01 4.37
C ALA A 234 -18.54 22.97 5.38
N LYS A 235 -17.65 22.09 5.89
CA LYS A 235 -17.98 21.15 6.98
C LYS A 235 -18.43 21.89 8.24
N LEU A 236 -17.63 22.84 8.71
CA LEU A 236 -17.90 23.58 9.95
C LEU A 236 -19.20 24.38 9.87
N LEU A 237 -19.53 24.99 8.72
CA LEU A 237 -20.79 25.70 8.51
C LEU A 237 -22.00 24.75 8.52
N GLY A 238 -21.91 23.60 7.84
CA GLY A 238 -22.97 22.59 7.83
C GLY A 238 -23.30 22.10 9.24
N TYR A 239 -22.29 21.70 10.01
CA TYR A 239 -22.46 21.29 11.40
C TYR A 239 -22.92 22.46 12.29
N PHE A 240 -22.42 23.68 12.06
CA PHE A 240 -22.85 24.85 12.82
C PHE A 240 -24.35 25.12 12.67
N ILE A 241 -24.93 24.92 11.47
CA ILE A 241 -26.37 25.10 11.25
C ILE A 241 -27.21 24.06 12.02
N GLY A 242 -26.68 22.85 12.24
CA GLY A 242 -27.26 21.84 13.15
C GLY A 242 -26.98 22.12 14.63
N ASP A 243 -25.82 21.69 15.15
CA ASP A 243 -25.46 21.72 16.59
C ASP A 243 -24.46 22.84 16.97
N GLY A 244 -24.37 23.92 16.19
CA GLY A 244 -23.65 25.15 16.55
C GLY A 244 -24.48 26.22 17.27
N ALA A 245 -23.82 27.15 17.96
CA ALA A 245 -24.46 28.38 18.50
C ALA A 245 -23.46 29.53 18.70
N PHE A 246 -23.94 30.77 18.74
CA PHE A 246 -23.18 31.93 19.24
C PHE A 246 -23.68 32.35 20.63
N ASP A 247 -22.77 32.64 21.57
CA ASP A 247 -23.13 33.17 22.92
C ASP A 247 -22.91 34.68 23.08
N GLY A 248 -22.74 35.39 21.95
CA GLY A 248 -22.32 36.78 21.91
C GLY A 248 -20.81 36.95 21.70
N LYS A 249 -19.96 36.24 22.46
CA LYS A 249 -18.48 36.36 22.39
C LYS A 249 -17.76 35.13 21.84
N LYS A 250 -18.44 33.98 21.74
CA LYS A 250 -17.87 32.69 21.35
C LYS A 250 -18.76 31.96 20.35
N THR A 251 -18.12 31.21 19.46
CA THR A 251 -18.74 30.19 18.61
C THR A 251 -18.67 28.85 19.34
N TRP A 252 -19.80 28.24 19.63
CA TRP A 252 -19.92 26.93 20.28
C TRP A 252 -20.30 25.85 19.28
N PHE A 253 -19.83 24.63 19.54
CA PHE A 253 -20.28 23.39 18.89
C PHE A 253 -20.56 22.34 19.97
N TYR A 254 -21.68 21.62 19.84
CA TYR A 254 -22.10 20.54 20.74
C TYR A 254 -22.08 19.21 19.97
N GLY A 255 -21.86 18.07 20.63
CA GLY A 255 -21.78 16.79 19.92
C GLY A 255 -21.32 15.61 20.78
N ASP A 256 -20.90 14.53 20.12
CA ASP A 256 -20.17 13.43 20.74
C ASP A 256 -18.66 13.71 20.82
N GLU A 257 -17.95 13.07 21.75
CA GLU A 257 -16.53 13.41 22.03
C GLU A 257 -15.58 13.05 20.89
N GLU A 258 -15.88 12.00 20.11
CA GLU A 258 -15.08 11.57 18.96
C GLU A 258 -15.20 12.60 17.81
N GLY A 259 -16.43 13.02 17.49
CA GLY A 259 -16.73 14.05 16.50
C GLY A 259 -16.30 15.46 16.90
N LEU A 260 -16.41 15.83 18.19
CA LEU A 260 -15.90 17.12 18.67
C LEU A 260 -14.38 17.22 18.52
N GLU A 261 -13.62 16.13 18.68
CA GLU A 261 -12.17 16.14 18.46
C GLU A 261 -11.81 16.22 16.96
N GLU A 262 -12.66 15.75 16.04
CA GLU A 262 -12.53 16.05 14.60
C GLU A 262 -12.72 17.55 14.33
N ILE A 263 -13.79 18.15 14.85
CA ILE A 263 -14.08 19.59 14.73
C ILE A 263 -12.91 20.41 15.27
N ARG A 264 -12.33 20.04 16.42
CA ARG A 264 -11.16 20.71 17.00
C ARG A 264 -9.94 20.65 16.07
N ARG A 265 -9.64 19.48 15.50
CA ARG A 265 -8.54 19.30 14.53
C ARG A 265 -8.72 20.16 13.28
N ASP A 266 -9.94 20.26 12.76
CA ASP A 266 -10.28 21.12 11.63
C ASP A 266 -10.16 22.63 11.95
N ILE A 267 -10.64 23.08 13.11
CA ILE A 267 -10.49 24.47 13.56
C ILE A 267 -9.00 24.83 13.72
N MET A 268 -8.17 23.90 14.20
CA MET A 268 -6.71 24.08 14.25
C MET A 268 -6.07 24.14 12.86
N ARG A 269 -6.55 23.37 11.86
CA ARG A 269 -6.11 23.47 10.46
C ARG A 269 -6.44 24.83 9.83
N LEU A 270 -7.53 25.49 10.25
CA LEU A 270 -7.79 26.89 9.87
C LEU A 270 -6.80 27.87 10.54
N GLY A 271 -6.23 27.50 11.68
CA GLY A 271 -5.25 28.25 12.47
C GLY A 271 -5.79 28.76 13.81
N TYR A 272 -7.03 28.43 14.17
CA TYR A 272 -7.67 28.89 15.39
C TYR A 272 -7.48 27.90 16.55
N THR A 273 -7.47 28.41 17.78
CA THR A 273 -7.35 27.58 18.99
C THR A 273 -8.74 27.34 19.61
N PRO A 274 -9.33 26.15 19.45
CA PRO A 274 -10.56 25.79 20.16
C PRO A 274 -10.26 25.45 21.63
N SER A 275 -11.27 25.57 22.49
CA SER A 275 -11.21 25.07 23.87
C SER A 275 -10.88 23.58 23.92
N ARG A 276 -10.49 23.07 25.10
CA ARG A 276 -10.63 21.63 25.40
C ARG A 276 -12.11 21.23 25.35
N ILE A 277 -12.39 19.94 25.19
CA ILE A 277 -13.77 19.43 25.28
C ILE A 277 -14.27 19.63 26.71
N ILE A 278 -15.40 20.32 26.84
CA ILE A 278 -16.06 20.64 28.11
C ILE A 278 -17.16 19.62 28.32
N ARG A 279 -17.07 18.86 29.42
CA ARG A 279 -18.11 17.90 29.82
C ARG A 279 -19.01 18.54 30.88
N ARG A 280 -20.34 18.49 30.69
CA ARG A 280 -21.35 19.04 31.60
C ARG A 280 -22.43 18.00 31.90
N ARG A 281 -22.65 17.67 33.17
CA ARG A 281 -23.75 16.80 33.60
C ARG A 281 -25.05 17.62 33.68
N ARG A 282 -25.95 17.43 32.72
CA ARG A 282 -27.20 18.18 32.59
C ARG A 282 -28.37 17.29 33.05
N ARG A 283 -29.21 17.81 33.95
CA ARG A 283 -30.54 17.23 34.20
C ARG A 283 -31.52 17.85 33.21
N CYS A 284 -32.15 17.00 32.41
CA CYS A 284 -33.15 17.38 31.42
C CYS A 284 -34.45 16.67 31.74
N ARG A 285 -35.53 17.44 31.95
CA ARG A 285 -36.87 16.92 32.23
C ARG A 285 -37.73 17.06 30.99
N ILE A 286 -38.31 15.95 30.52
CA ILE A 286 -39.21 15.91 29.37
C ILE A 286 -40.53 15.28 29.86
N GLY A 287 -41.53 16.13 30.07
CA GLY A 287 -42.74 15.76 30.81
C GLY A 287 -42.41 15.36 32.24
N GLU A 288 -42.84 14.16 32.64
CA GLU A 288 -42.61 13.60 33.97
C GLU A 288 -41.24 12.91 34.12
N LYS A 289 -40.53 12.62 33.01
CA LYS A 289 -39.28 11.87 33.03
C LYS A 289 -38.08 12.79 33.14
N GLU A 290 -37.31 12.64 34.22
CA GLU A 290 -35.98 13.25 34.35
C GLU A 290 -34.89 12.32 33.81
N PHE A 291 -34.05 12.86 32.93
CA PHE A 291 -32.88 12.20 32.37
C PHE A 291 -31.61 12.96 32.79
N THR A 292 -30.56 12.24 33.15
CA THR A 292 -29.25 12.84 33.45
C THR A 292 -28.30 12.54 32.31
N GLY A 293 -28.02 13.55 31.47
CA GLY A 293 -27.13 13.44 30.31
C GLY A 293 -25.76 14.06 30.57
N ASN A 294 -24.73 13.58 29.86
CA ASN A 294 -23.43 14.24 29.76
C ASN A 294 -23.36 14.99 28.43
N GLU A 295 -23.52 16.30 28.48
CA GLU A 295 -23.34 17.22 27.36
C GLU A 295 -21.84 17.46 27.14
N HIS A 296 -21.39 17.33 25.89
CA HIS A 296 -20.03 17.64 25.47
C HIS A 296 -20.06 18.84 24.53
N ALA A 297 -19.15 19.79 24.72
CA ALA A 297 -19.10 21.01 23.92
C ALA A 297 -17.67 21.55 23.77
N ILE A 298 -17.42 22.29 22.69
CA ILE A 298 -16.21 23.10 22.50
C ILE A 298 -16.61 24.55 22.17
N TYR A 299 -15.68 25.49 22.32
CA TYR A 299 -15.87 26.84 21.82
C TYR A 299 -14.61 27.45 21.19
N VAL A 300 -14.81 28.45 20.33
CA VAL A 300 -13.79 29.35 19.78
C VAL A 300 -14.14 30.79 20.18
N SER A 301 -13.17 31.54 20.71
CA SER A 301 -13.36 32.92 21.20
C SER A 301 -12.86 34.01 20.24
N ALA A 302 -12.40 33.64 19.04
CA ALA A 302 -11.91 34.59 18.04
C ALA A 302 -13.07 35.30 17.31
N LYS A 303 -13.11 36.64 17.39
CA LYS A 303 -14.11 37.46 16.69
C LYS A 303 -14.10 37.22 15.16
N SER A 304 -12.90 37.09 14.58
CA SER A 304 -12.72 36.83 13.15
C SER A 304 -13.31 35.50 12.71
N PHE A 305 -13.21 34.44 13.51
CA PHE A 305 -13.83 33.14 13.22
C PHE A 305 -15.36 33.22 13.25
N ARG A 306 -15.95 33.94 14.22
CA ARG A 306 -17.39 34.24 14.24
C ARG A 306 -17.80 35.00 12.98
N ALA A 307 -17.15 36.12 12.69
CA ALA A 307 -17.49 36.98 11.55
C ALA A 307 -17.37 36.23 10.21
N LEU A 308 -16.35 35.39 10.05
CA LEU A 308 -16.16 34.55 8.87
C LEU A 308 -17.33 33.57 8.68
N LEU A 309 -17.76 32.86 9.73
CA LEU A 309 -18.91 31.96 9.65
C LEU A 309 -20.21 32.70 9.35
N GLU A 310 -20.45 33.85 9.99
CA GLU A 310 -21.64 34.69 9.73
C GLU A 310 -21.68 35.15 8.25
N LYS A 311 -20.56 35.65 7.72
CA LYS A 311 -20.41 36.03 6.30
C LYS A 311 -20.57 34.85 5.32
N LEU A 312 -20.15 33.65 5.71
CA LEU A 312 -20.37 32.42 4.93
C LEU A 312 -21.83 31.94 4.94
N GLY A 313 -22.68 32.48 5.83
CA GLY A 313 -24.11 32.18 5.92
C GLY A 313 -24.58 31.54 7.24
N ALA A 314 -23.77 31.55 8.29
CA ALA A 314 -24.19 31.08 9.61
C ALA A 314 -25.21 32.05 10.26
N PRO A 315 -26.32 31.56 10.84
CA PRO A 315 -27.29 32.44 11.49
C PRO A 315 -26.69 33.08 12.75
N SER A 316 -26.65 34.43 12.75
CA SER A 316 -26.06 35.26 13.81
C SER A 316 -26.89 35.33 15.10
N GLY A 317 -28.20 35.08 14.99
CA GLY A 317 -29.18 35.05 16.08
C GLY A 317 -29.55 33.63 16.55
N ARG A 318 -30.63 33.50 17.33
CA ARG A 318 -31.15 32.20 17.75
C ARG A 318 -31.80 31.51 16.55
N LYS A 319 -31.37 30.31 16.17
CA LYS A 319 -31.88 29.58 14.98
C LYS A 319 -33.42 29.52 14.81
N PRO A 320 -34.24 29.41 15.87
CA PRO A 320 -35.71 29.44 15.73
C PRO A 320 -36.30 30.81 15.33
N ASP A 321 -35.48 31.85 15.39
CA ASP A 321 -35.82 33.26 15.60
C ASP A 321 -34.96 34.14 14.65
N SER A 322 -34.70 33.60 13.46
CA SER A 322 -33.78 34.13 12.45
C SER A 322 -34.05 33.45 11.12
N ASP A 323 -34.09 34.20 10.02
CA ASP A 323 -34.22 33.63 8.69
C ASP A 323 -32.84 33.26 8.09
N TYR A 324 -32.76 32.08 7.48
CA TYR A 324 -31.58 31.61 6.75
C TYR A 324 -31.97 30.63 5.64
N GLY A 325 -31.01 30.29 4.78
CA GLY A 325 -31.14 29.36 3.66
C GLY A 325 -29.78 28.75 3.31
N VAL A 326 -29.73 27.93 2.26
CA VAL A 326 -28.46 27.40 1.74
C VAL A 326 -27.65 28.55 1.10
N PRO A 327 -26.38 28.78 1.48
CA PRO A 327 -25.59 29.91 0.98
C PRO A 327 -25.48 29.94 -0.55
N TRP A 328 -25.54 31.15 -1.13
CA TRP A 328 -25.51 31.35 -2.59
C TRP A 328 -24.25 30.76 -3.24
N TRP A 329 -23.11 30.86 -2.56
CA TRP A 329 -21.82 30.37 -3.05
C TRP A 329 -21.83 28.83 -3.10
N LEU A 330 -22.33 28.19 -2.05
CA LEU A 330 -22.38 26.73 -1.92
C LEU A 330 -23.26 26.09 -3.01
N LYS A 331 -24.36 26.76 -3.41
CA LYS A 331 -25.19 26.31 -4.54
C LYS A 331 -24.43 26.26 -5.87
N LYS A 332 -23.41 27.11 -6.04
CA LYS A 332 -22.51 27.17 -7.21
C LYS A 332 -21.27 26.27 -7.11
N MET A 333 -21.00 25.68 -5.94
CA MET A 333 -19.82 24.81 -5.78
C MET A 333 -20.04 23.41 -6.38
N PRO A 334 -18.95 22.69 -6.74
CA PRO A 334 -19.04 21.31 -7.18
C PRO A 334 -19.67 20.36 -6.17
N MET A 335 -20.13 19.20 -6.64
CA MET A 335 -20.84 18.22 -5.81
C MET A 335 -20.06 17.79 -4.57
N TRP A 336 -18.72 17.66 -4.64
CA TRP A 336 -17.92 17.24 -3.48
C TRP A 336 -17.88 18.29 -2.35
N VAL A 337 -17.98 19.59 -2.67
CA VAL A 337 -18.05 20.65 -1.66
C VAL A 337 -19.45 20.73 -1.05
N LYS A 338 -20.50 20.62 -1.88
CA LYS A 338 -21.90 20.48 -1.42
C LYS A 338 -22.05 19.27 -0.47
N ARG A 339 -21.41 18.15 -0.81
CA ARG A 339 -21.36 16.92 -0.02
C ARG A 339 -20.76 17.11 1.36
N LEU A 340 -19.68 17.87 1.50
CA LEU A 340 -19.04 18.15 2.80
C LEU A 340 -19.96 18.91 3.75
N PHE A 341 -20.67 19.93 3.24
CA PHE A 341 -21.67 20.67 4.01
C PHE A 341 -22.84 19.76 4.44
N LEU A 342 -23.42 18.99 3.50
CA LEU A 342 -24.53 18.09 3.79
C LEU A 342 -24.14 17.01 4.82
N ALA A 343 -23.01 16.32 4.62
CA ALA A 343 -22.57 15.25 5.51
C ALA A 343 -22.27 15.76 6.94
N ALA A 344 -21.80 17.00 7.09
CA ALA A 344 -21.59 17.62 8.39
C ALA A 344 -22.91 18.10 9.04
N TYR A 345 -23.83 18.69 8.27
CA TYR A 345 -25.18 19.02 8.75
C TYR A 345 -25.95 17.76 9.18
N PHE A 346 -25.81 16.66 8.44
CA PHE A 346 -26.38 15.35 8.77
C PHE A 346 -25.68 14.70 9.98
N GLY A 347 -24.38 14.96 10.20
CA GLY A 347 -23.65 14.58 11.40
C GLY A 347 -24.25 15.13 12.69
N ALA A 348 -24.82 16.34 12.64
CA ALA A 348 -25.61 16.94 13.71
C ALA A 348 -27.07 16.44 13.70
N GLU A 349 -27.86 16.79 12.67
CA GLU A 349 -29.32 16.69 12.69
C GLU A 349 -29.92 15.36 12.19
N MET A 350 -29.23 14.59 11.33
CA MET A 350 -29.88 13.48 10.64
C MET A 350 -29.88 12.20 11.46
N SER A 351 -31.06 11.58 11.62
CA SER A 351 -31.23 10.28 12.27
C SER A 351 -30.26 9.22 11.72
N LYS A 352 -29.57 8.50 12.61
CA LYS A 352 -28.68 7.37 12.28
C LYS A 352 -29.37 6.31 11.40
N PRO A 353 -28.63 5.46 10.67
CA PRO A 353 -29.18 4.23 10.09
C PRO A 353 -29.77 3.33 11.20
N GLN A 354 -31.03 2.92 11.04
CA GLN A 354 -31.77 2.03 11.94
C GLN A 354 -32.86 1.30 11.14
N THR A 355 -33.11 0.02 11.42
CA THR A 355 -34.20 -0.74 10.79
C THR A 355 -35.47 -0.83 11.63
N VAL A 356 -36.60 -1.01 10.95
CA VAL A 356 -37.91 -1.30 11.54
C VAL A 356 -38.07 -2.79 11.87
N ASN A 357 -37.37 -3.65 11.13
CA ASN A 357 -37.61 -5.11 11.14
C ASN A 357 -36.39 -5.94 10.69
N GLY A 358 -35.17 -5.45 10.89
CA GLY A 358 -33.93 -6.07 10.38
C GLY A 358 -33.68 -5.88 8.88
N PHE A 359 -34.72 -5.63 8.09
CA PHE A 359 -34.65 -5.66 6.62
C PHE A 359 -34.99 -4.34 5.92
N ASN A 360 -35.70 -3.43 6.58
CA ASN A 360 -36.09 -2.14 6.00
C ASN A 360 -35.72 -1.02 6.97
N PHE A 361 -34.97 -0.04 6.47
CA PHE A 361 -34.60 1.14 7.23
C PHE A 361 -35.82 2.04 7.51
N GLU A 362 -35.82 2.66 8.68
CA GLU A 362 -36.65 3.83 8.95
C GLU A 362 -36.34 4.94 7.93
N ARG A 363 -37.32 5.80 7.65
CA ARG A 363 -37.09 6.97 6.77
C ARG A 363 -36.13 7.94 7.49
N PRO A 364 -34.92 8.20 6.97
CA PRO A 364 -34.03 9.16 7.61
C PRO A 364 -34.67 10.54 7.58
N PHE A 365 -34.47 11.33 8.64
CA PHE A 365 -34.97 12.70 8.68
C PHE A 365 -33.98 13.64 9.34
N VAL A 366 -34.02 14.90 8.90
CA VAL A 366 -33.50 16.05 9.64
C VAL A 366 -34.68 16.86 10.18
N SER A 367 -34.47 17.53 11.31
CA SER A 367 -35.48 18.39 11.93
C SER A 367 -35.00 19.83 12.03
N LEU A 368 -35.92 20.77 12.15
CA LEU A 368 -35.64 22.11 12.66
C LEU A 368 -36.87 22.67 13.36
N THR A 369 -36.66 23.63 14.26
CA THR A 369 -37.75 24.29 15.00
C THR A 369 -37.67 25.79 14.79
N LYS A 370 -38.78 26.42 14.42
CA LYS A 370 -38.94 27.87 14.20
C LYS A 370 -40.07 28.43 15.05
N TYR A 371 -40.05 29.73 15.31
CA TYR A 371 -41.25 30.50 15.64
C TYR A 371 -42.11 30.69 14.37
N PRO A 372 -43.44 30.84 14.47
CA PRO A 372 -44.34 30.89 13.31
C PRO A 372 -43.93 31.91 12.23
N ALA A 373 -43.45 33.10 12.63
CA ALA A 373 -42.98 34.13 11.71
C ALA A 373 -41.82 33.68 10.79
N HIS A 374 -40.97 32.75 11.26
CA HIS A 374 -39.78 32.25 10.55
C HIS A 374 -39.97 30.82 9.98
N ALA A 375 -41.19 30.26 10.09
CA ALA A 375 -41.49 28.92 9.60
C ALA A 375 -41.24 28.78 8.09
N GLN A 376 -41.63 29.78 7.30
CA GLN A 376 -41.46 29.78 5.84
C GLN A 376 -39.98 29.84 5.41
N SER A 377 -39.09 30.50 6.17
CA SER A 377 -37.64 30.40 5.96
C SER A 377 -37.14 28.98 6.25
N GLY A 378 -37.56 28.38 7.36
CA GLY A 378 -37.23 26.98 7.68
C GLY A 378 -37.68 26.01 6.58
N ARG A 379 -38.88 26.22 6.03
CA ARG A 379 -39.42 25.44 4.91
C ARG A 379 -38.62 25.65 3.63
N LYS A 380 -38.23 26.89 3.31
CA LYS A 380 -37.34 27.20 2.17
C LYS A 380 -35.99 26.48 2.30
N PHE A 381 -35.35 26.55 3.47
CA PHE A 381 -34.08 25.86 3.73
C PHE A 381 -34.19 24.34 3.50
N LEU A 382 -35.24 23.69 4.01
CA LEU A 382 -35.44 22.25 3.80
C LEU A 382 -35.77 21.90 2.33
N LEU A 383 -36.41 22.78 1.58
CA LEU A 383 -36.60 22.60 0.12
C LEU A 383 -35.26 22.73 -0.64
N GLU A 384 -34.39 23.65 -0.23
CA GLU A 384 -33.03 23.81 -0.81
C GLU A 384 -32.13 22.61 -0.47
N ILE A 385 -32.24 22.03 0.74
CA ILE A 385 -31.56 20.77 1.10
C ILE A 385 -32.12 19.60 0.28
N ALA A 386 -33.43 19.52 0.09
CA ALA A 386 -34.06 18.50 -0.77
C ALA A 386 -33.69 18.66 -2.25
N GLU A 387 -33.39 19.88 -2.69
CA GLU A 387 -32.87 20.18 -4.02
C GLU A 387 -31.43 19.66 -4.18
N MET A 388 -30.53 20.02 -3.27
CA MET A 388 -29.16 19.50 -3.26
C MET A 388 -29.13 17.96 -3.19
N LEU A 389 -30.02 17.33 -2.41
CA LEU A 389 -30.13 15.87 -2.31
C LEU A 389 -30.45 15.19 -3.65
N ARG A 390 -31.23 15.84 -4.53
CA ARG A 390 -31.52 15.31 -5.88
C ARG A 390 -30.27 15.25 -6.75
N GLU A 391 -29.31 16.16 -6.59
CA GLU A 391 -28.03 16.13 -7.32
C GLU A 391 -27.28 14.81 -7.09
N PHE A 392 -27.35 14.23 -5.88
CA PHE A 392 -26.71 12.97 -5.53
C PHE A 392 -27.52 11.71 -5.91
N GLY A 393 -28.75 11.88 -6.42
CA GLY A 393 -29.71 10.81 -6.68
C GLY A 393 -30.52 10.39 -5.45
N VAL A 394 -30.83 11.33 -4.54
CA VAL A 394 -31.59 11.09 -3.29
C VAL A 394 -32.97 11.76 -3.37
N ASP A 395 -33.81 11.30 -4.30
CA ASP A 395 -35.20 11.77 -4.48
C ASP A 395 -36.22 11.06 -3.58
N GLY A 396 -37.43 11.62 -3.51
CA GLY A 396 -38.54 11.16 -2.66
C GLY A 396 -38.58 11.80 -1.27
N CYS A 397 -37.97 12.99 -1.13
CA CYS A 397 -38.00 13.77 0.11
C CYS A 397 -39.35 14.47 0.33
N THR A 398 -39.87 14.46 1.56
CA THR A 398 -41.16 15.07 1.92
C THR A 398 -41.04 15.86 3.22
N ILE A 399 -41.47 17.13 3.24
CA ILE A 399 -41.53 17.94 4.45
C ILE A 399 -42.86 17.69 5.17
N ARG A 400 -42.80 17.44 6.48
CA ARG A 400 -43.94 17.47 7.40
C ARG A 400 -43.78 18.63 8.39
N GLU A 401 -44.88 19.24 8.75
CA GLU A 401 -44.99 20.30 9.76
C GLU A 401 -45.79 19.79 10.95
N ASP A 402 -45.25 19.95 12.16
CA ASP A 402 -45.93 19.68 13.43
C ASP A 402 -45.87 20.95 14.29
N ILE A 403 -47.00 21.43 14.81
CA ILE A 403 -47.05 22.58 15.72
C ILE A 403 -47.09 22.06 17.16
N GLU A 404 -46.13 22.49 17.99
CA GLU A 404 -45.97 22.03 19.37
C GLU A 404 -45.51 23.19 20.26
N ASN A 405 -46.22 23.45 21.37
CA ASN A 405 -45.88 24.47 22.38
C ASN A 405 -45.55 25.87 21.78
N GLY A 406 -46.39 26.35 20.85
CA GLY A 406 -46.23 27.66 20.21
C GLY A 406 -45.07 27.76 19.22
N ARG A 407 -44.46 26.63 18.83
CA ARG A 407 -43.38 26.55 17.84
C ARG A 407 -43.76 25.63 16.69
N VAL A 408 -43.21 25.92 15.52
CA VAL A 408 -43.36 25.12 14.30
C VAL A 408 -42.14 24.22 14.17
N ARG A 409 -42.33 22.89 14.25
CA ARG A 409 -41.28 21.91 13.97
C ARG A 409 -41.46 21.37 12.56
N LEU A 410 -40.45 21.61 11.72
CA LEU A 410 -40.38 21.07 10.36
C LEU A 410 -39.47 19.85 10.34
N LYS A 411 -39.89 18.78 9.65
CA LYS A 411 -39.13 17.55 9.46
C LYS A 411 -39.05 17.23 7.98
N LEU A 412 -37.84 17.16 7.43
CA LEU A 412 -37.60 16.69 6.08
C LEU A 412 -37.32 15.18 6.14
N PHE A 413 -38.30 14.38 5.75
CA PHE A 413 -38.15 12.92 5.64
C PHE A 413 -37.60 12.55 4.27
N ILE A 414 -36.46 11.88 4.23
CA ILE A 414 -35.86 11.30 3.03
C ILE A 414 -36.64 10.02 2.63
N SER A 415 -36.44 9.53 1.41
CA SER A 415 -37.06 8.30 0.92
C SER A 415 -36.42 7.06 1.57
N SER A 416 -37.22 6.04 1.88
CA SER A 416 -36.74 4.73 2.32
C SER A 416 -36.49 3.75 1.16
N ARG A 417 -36.50 4.23 -0.10
CA ARG A 417 -36.08 3.42 -1.27
C ARG A 417 -34.61 3.01 -1.11
N PRO A 418 -34.25 1.71 -1.20
CA PRO A 418 -32.89 1.23 -0.99
C PRO A 418 -31.82 1.94 -1.82
N GLU A 419 -32.14 2.34 -3.04
CA GLU A 419 -31.27 3.05 -3.98
C GLU A 419 -30.99 4.50 -3.51
N SER A 420 -32.03 5.19 -3.03
CA SER A 420 -31.94 6.55 -2.47
C SER A 420 -31.15 6.56 -1.16
N LEU A 421 -31.36 5.54 -0.30
CA LEU A 421 -30.58 5.34 0.93
C LEU A 421 -29.11 4.98 0.65
N LEU A 422 -28.85 4.16 -0.38
CA LEU A 422 -27.49 3.82 -0.78
C LEU A 422 -26.74 5.08 -1.25
N ASN A 423 -27.34 5.88 -2.13
CA ASN A 423 -26.78 7.17 -2.56
C ASN A 423 -26.54 8.11 -1.37
N LEU A 424 -27.48 8.20 -0.43
CA LEU A 424 -27.35 9.02 0.78
C LEU A 424 -26.13 8.62 1.62
N TRP A 425 -25.90 7.32 1.88
CA TRP A 425 -24.84 6.88 2.79
C TRP A 425 -23.50 6.61 2.12
N SER A 426 -23.46 6.15 0.86
CA SER A 426 -22.21 5.87 0.14
C SER A 426 -21.60 7.10 -0.53
N ARG A 427 -22.40 8.12 -0.88
CA ARG A 427 -21.91 9.35 -1.54
C ARG A 427 -21.83 10.53 -0.59
N ILE A 428 -22.84 10.73 0.26
CA ILE A 428 -22.84 11.84 1.23
C ILE A 428 -22.27 11.38 2.57
N GLY A 429 -22.91 10.40 3.22
CA GLY A 429 -22.50 9.88 4.52
C GLY A 429 -22.67 10.89 5.66
N TYR A 430 -21.84 10.75 6.70
CA TYR A 430 -21.80 11.64 7.87
C TYR A 430 -20.37 12.09 8.14
N ILE A 431 -20.21 13.29 8.71
CA ILE A 431 -18.93 13.88 9.18
C ILE A 431 -19.18 14.42 10.60
N TYR A 432 -18.17 14.39 11.49
CA TYR A 432 -18.28 14.84 12.88
C TYR A 432 -19.32 14.09 13.74
N SER A 433 -19.70 12.87 13.34
CA SER A 433 -20.31 11.89 14.23
C SER A 433 -19.89 10.47 13.80
N PRO A 434 -18.72 9.99 14.27
CA PRO A 434 -18.11 8.75 13.77
C PRO A 434 -18.97 7.51 13.99
N ARG A 435 -19.85 7.51 15.00
CA ARG A 435 -20.85 6.43 15.17
C ARG A 435 -21.87 6.39 14.04
N ARG A 436 -22.36 7.55 13.55
CA ARG A 436 -23.27 7.60 12.40
C ARG A 436 -22.55 7.24 11.11
N MET A 437 -21.30 7.70 10.95
CA MET A 437 -20.42 7.35 9.82
C MET A 437 -20.23 5.82 9.72
N ARG A 438 -19.77 5.16 10.79
CA ARG A 438 -19.53 3.71 10.81
C ARG A 438 -20.79 2.89 10.49
N LEU A 439 -21.94 3.29 11.05
CA LEU A 439 -23.23 2.69 10.68
C LEU A 439 -23.61 2.94 9.21
N ALA A 440 -23.26 4.08 8.61
CA ALA A 440 -23.47 4.36 7.18
C ALA A 440 -22.58 3.50 6.26
N LEU A 441 -21.34 3.22 6.66
CA LEU A 441 -20.46 2.30 5.92
C LEU A 441 -21.06 0.90 5.88
N ALA A 442 -21.44 0.36 7.04
CA ALA A 442 -22.11 -0.93 7.14
C ALA A 442 -23.45 -0.95 6.38
N ALA A 443 -24.26 0.11 6.50
CA ALA A 443 -25.55 0.20 5.82
C ALA A 443 -25.41 0.32 4.30
N SER A 444 -24.38 1.01 3.80
CA SER A 444 -24.07 1.08 2.36
C SER A 444 -23.67 -0.29 1.82
N SER A 445 -22.80 -1.00 2.53
CA SER A 445 -22.38 -2.38 2.24
C SER A 445 -23.58 -3.34 2.20
N TRP A 446 -24.41 -3.34 3.25
CA TRP A 446 -25.60 -4.19 3.35
C TRP A 446 -26.69 -3.85 2.33
N LEU A 447 -26.91 -2.57 2.01
CA LEU A 447 -27.87 -2.15 0.99
C LEU A 447 -27.49 -2.63 -0.41
N ARG A 448 -26.19 -2.64 -0.76
CA ARG A 448 -25.74 -3.23 -2.03
C ARG A 448 -26.06 -4.72 -2.08
N LEU A 449 -25.76 -5.48 -1.02
CA LEU A 449 -26.11 -6.91 -0.93
C LEU A 449 -27.62 -7.14 -1.08
N LYS A 450 -28.45 -6.39 -0.34
CA LYS A 450 -29.92 -6.43 -0.48
C LYS A 450 -30.37 -6.14 -1.90
N LEU A 451 -29.82 -5.12 -2.55
CA LEU A 451 -30.16 -4.74 -3.92
C LEU A 451 -29.78 -5.82 -4.94
N ARG A 452 -28.58 -6.42 -4.82
CA ARG A 452 -28.15 -7.56 -5.64
C ARG A 452 -29.12 -8.73 -5.49
N VAL A 453 -29.42 -9.13 -4.24
CA VAL A 453 -30.33 -10.24 -3.95
C VAL A 453 -31.75 -9.98 -4.47
N VAL A 454 -32.29 -8.76 -4.32
CA VAL A 454 -33.61 -8.42 -4.89
C VAL A 454 -33.59 -8.39 -6.42
N ASN A 455 -32.48 -8.00 -7.05
CA ASN A 455 -32.34 -8.01 -8.50
C ASN A 455 -32.21 -9.43 -9.08
N GLU A 456 -31.41 -10.29 -8.46
CA GLU A 456 -31.28 -11.70 -8.83
C GLU A 456 -32.64 -12.40 -8.78
N ARG A 457 -33.39 -12.20 -7.68
CA ARG A 457 -34.76 -12.72 -7.54
C ARG A 457 -35.72 -12.18 -8.61
N ARG A 458 -35.55 -10.93 -9.05
CA ARG A 458 -36.35 -10.32 -10.14
C ARG A 458 -35.99 -10.91 -11.50
N GLN A 459 -34.71 -11.20 -11.74
CA GLN A 459 -34.25 -11.86 -12.96
C GLN A 459 -34.74 -13.31 -13.02
N ALA A 460 -34.62 -14.07 -11.93
CA ALA A 460 -35.16 -15.42 -11.84
C ALA A 460 -36.69 -15.47 -12.00
N GLU A 461 -37.43 -14.50 -11.45
CA GLU A 461 -38.87 -14.32 -11.69
C GLU A 461 -39.20 -14.11 -13.17
N ALA A 462 -38.49 -13.19 -13.84
CA ALA A 462 -38.71 -12.90 -15.26
C ALA A 462 -38.41 -14.11 -16.16
N VAL A 463 -37.31 -14.82 -15.91
CA VAL A 463 -36.94 -16.02 -16.67
C VAL A 463 -37.89 -17.19 -16.38
N ALA A 464 -38.32 -17.38 -15.12
CA ALA A 464 -39.27 -18.43 -14.76
C ALA A 464 -40.64 -18.24 -15.44
N VAL A 465 -41.16 -17.01 -15.48
CA VAL A 465 -42.41 -16.70 -16.19
C VAL A 465 -42.26 -16.97 -17.69
N ALA A 466 -41.16 -16.52 -18.32
CA ALA A 466 -40.91 -16.72 -19.75
C ALA A 466 -40.78 -18.22 -20.14
N LEU A 467 -40.08 -19.02 -19.33
CA LEU A 467 -39.94 -20.47 -19.56
C LEU A 467 -41.27 -21.21 -19.35
N HIS A 468 -42.06 -20.83 -18.34
CA HIS A 468 -43.37 -21.45 -18.12
C HIS A 468 -44.37 -21.11 -19.23
N SER A 469 -44.38 -19.85 -19.70
CA SER A 469 -45.14 -19.46 -20.90
C SER A 469 -44.67 -20.16 -22.18
N SER A 470 -43.47 -20.76 -22.17
CA SER A 470 -42.93 -21.58 -23.25
C SER A 470 -43.17 -23.09 -23.06
N GLY A 471 -43.95 -23.48 -22.05
CA GLY A 471 -44.37 -24.87 -21.79
C GLY A 471 -43.42 -25.71 -20.93
N VAL A 472 -42.34 -25.15 -20.39
CA VAL A 472 -41.41 -25.87 -19.50
C VAL A 472 -42.05 -26.04 -18.10
N SER A 473 -41.88 -27.21 -17.46
CA SER A 473 -42.52 -27.45 -16.16
C SER A 473 -41.84 -26.67 -15.03
N VAL A 474 -42.60 -26.29 -14.00
CA VAL A 474 -42.08 -25.54 -12.85
C VAL A 474 -41.01 -26.31 -12.06
N SER A 475 -40.97 -27.65 -12.14
CA SER A 475 -39.89 -28.45 -11.56
C SER A 475 -38.58 -28.33 -12.34
N GLU A 476 -38.63 -28.31 -13.67
CA GLU A 476 -37.44 -28.11 -14.52
C GLU A 476 -36.93 -26.67 -14.40
N ILE A 477 -37.84 -25.69 -14.41
CA ILE A 477 -37.53 -24.27 -14.18
C ILE A 477 -36.88 -24.07 -12.80
N ALA A 478 -37.35 -24.77 -11.76
CA ALA A 478 -36.70 -24.75 -10.45
C ALA A 478 -35.26 -25.29 -10.52
N ASN A 479 -35.06 -26.49 -11.06
CA ASN A 479 -33.74 -27.09 -11.19
C ASN A 479 -32.73 -26.22 -11.97
N CYS A 480 -33.20 -25.36 -12.89
CA CYS A 480 -32.38 -24.43 -13.66
C CYS A 480 -32.13 -23.06 -13.00
N LEU A 481 -32.93 -22.64 -12.02
CA LEU A 481 -32.93 -21.28 -11.46
C LEU A 481 -32.77 -21.22 -9.92
N GLU A 482 -32.64 -22.34 -9.22
CA GLU A 482 -32.35 -22.32 -7.78
C GLU A 482 -30.94 -21.77 -7.49
N SER A 483 -30.84 -21.00 -6.40
CA SER A 483 -29.63 -20.32 -5.93
C SER A 483 -29.64 -20.20 -4.40
N GLU A 484 -28.63 -19.55 -3.82
CA GLU A 484 -28.62 -19.17 -2.40
C GLU A 484 -29.84 -18.30 -2.01
N TRP A 485 -30.44 -17.59 -2.96
CA TRP A 485 -31.51 -16.62 -2.73
C TRP A 485 -32.83 -17.00 -3.42
N VAL A 486 -32.79 -17.86 -4.44
CA VAL A 486 -33.94 -18.33 -5.22
C VAL A 486 -34.20 -19.81 -4.89
N ASN A 487 -35.42 -20.14 -4.48
CA ASN A 487 -35.81 -21.53 -4.22
C ASN A 487 -37.11 -21.89 -4.95
N LYS A 488 -37.39 -23.18 -5.11
CA LYS A 488 -38.55 -23.70 -5.84
C LYS A 488 -39.87 -23.04 -5.41
N ARG A 489 -40.09 -22.88 -4.09
CA ARG A 489 -41.28 -22.20 -3.55
C ARG A 489 -41.40 -20.71 -3.94
N PHE A 490 -40.28 -20.03 -4.17
CA PHE A 490 -40.29 -18.68 -4.73
C PHE A 490 -40.64 -18.72 -6.23
N ILE A 491 -40.11 -19.67 -6.98
CA ILE A 491 -40.35 -19.84 -8.43
C ILE A 491 -41.82 -20.19 -8.69
N GLU A 492 -42.37 -21.21 -8.02
CA GLU A 492 -43.78 -21.61 -8.06
C GLU A 492 -44.73 -20.40 -7.89
N ARG A 493 -44.49 -19.58 -6.88
CA ARG A 493 -45.31 -18.38 -6.61
C ARG A 493 -45.07 -17.23 -7.59
N SER A 494 -43.89 -17.15 -8.21
CA SER A 494 -43.62 -16.16 -9.24
C SER A 494 -44.37 -16.48 -10.54
N VAL A 495 -44.57 -17.78 -10.81
CA VAL A 495 -45.32 -18.30 -11.96
C VAL A 495 -46.84 -18.27 -11.72
N TYR A 496 -47.34 -18.77 -10.58
CA TYR A 496 -48.77 -18.98 -10.37
C TYR A 496 -49.51 -17.82 -9.68
N ASP A 497 -48.93 -17.18 -8.66
CA ASP A 497 -49.62 -16.11 -7.90
C ASP A 497 -49.56 -14.75 -8.62
N GLY A 498 -48.48 -14.51 -9.38
CA GLY A 498 -48.12 -13.21 -9.95
C GLY A 498 -47.72 -12.16 -8.89
N ARG A 499 -47.06 -11.07 -9.30
CA ARG A 499 -46.68 -9.97 -8.40
C ARG A 499 -46.91 -8.58 -8.98
N LYS A 500 -47.44 -7.69 -8.14
CA LYS A 500 -47.64 -6.25 -8.42
C LYS A 500 -46.49 -5.35 -7.92
N GLY A 501 -45.35 -5.93 -7.55
CA GLY A 501 -44.24 -5.21 -6.92
C GLY A 501 -43.02 -6.10 -6.69
N ALA A 502 -41.91 -5.49 -6.25
CA ALA A 502 -40.60 -6.15 -6.19
C ALA A 502 -40.56 -7.40 -5.30
N PRO A 503 -39.69 -8.38 -5.61
CA PRO A 503 -39.42 -9.54 -4.75
C PRO A 503 -39.14 -9.18 -3.30
N ARG A 504 -39.70 -9.94 -2.37
CA ARG A 504 -39.32 -9.89 -0.95
C ARG A 504 -37.90 -10.43 -0.78
N VAL A 505 -37.17 -9.94 0.22
CA VAL A 505 -35.90 -10.56 0.65
C VAL A 505 -36.12 -12.00 1.13
N PRO A 506 -35.14 -12.91 0.96
CA PRO A 506 -35.21 -14.28 1.46
C PRO A 506 -34.88 -14.33 2.97
N ARG A 507 -35.27 -15.41 3.65
CA ARG A 507 -35.12 -15.55 5.12
C ARG A 507 -33.68 -15.81 5.60
N ASN A 508 -32.78 -16.19 4.70
CA ASN A 508 -31.36 -16.45 4.95
C ASN A 508 -30.47 -15.24 4.62
N LEU A 509 -31.04 -14.12 4.16
CA LEU A 509 -30.32 -12.85 4.15
C LEU A 509 -30.16 -12.39 5.61
N PRO A 510 -28.95 -12.06 6.10
CA PRO A 510 -28.79 -11.51 7.45
C PRO A 510 -29.48 -10.15 7.58
N THR A 511 -29.99 -9.85 8.77
CA THR A 511 -30.46 -8.51 9.12
C THR A 511 -29.32 -7.49 9.09
N PHE A 512 -29.65 -6.21 9.04
CA PHE A 512 -28.66 -5.14 9.13
C PHE A 512 -27.85 -5.20 10.44
N GLU A 513 -28.51 -5.53 11.55
CA GLU A 513 -27.92 -5.59 12.87
C GLU A 513 -26.93 -6.77 12.99
N GLU A 514 -27.26 -7.96 12.48
CA GLU A 514 -26.33 -9.10 12.37
C GLU A 514 -25.15 -8.80 11.43
N TRP A 515 -25.38 -8.06 10.33
CA TRP A 515 -24.30 -7.65 9.42
C TRP A 515 -23.35 -6.64 10.06
N VAL A 516 -23.85 -5.71 10.87
CA VAL A 516 -23.00 -4.80 11.64
C VAL A 516 -22.10 -5.60 12.59
N GLU A 517 -22.63 -6.58 13.31
CA GLU A 517 -21.86 -7.40 14.25
C GLU A 517 -20.83 -8.33 13.57
N ALA A 518 -21.15 -8.90 12.40
CA ALA A 518 -20.29 -9.87 11.71
C ALA A 518 -19.26 -9.26 10.73
N ASN A 519 -19.42 -7.99 10.34
CA ASN A 519 -18.65 -7.38 9.26
C ASN A 519 -18.03 -6.00 9.57
N LEU A 520 -18.51 -5.23 10.55
CA LEU A 520 -17.97 -3.89 10.86
C LEU A 520 -16.90 -3.95 11.96
N ASP A 521 -15.68 -3.49 11.66
CA ASP A 521 -14.56 -3.43 12.61
C ASP A 521 -13.82 -2.10 12.46
N GLY A 522 -13.74 -1.31 13.53
CA GLY A 522 -13.30 0.09 13.44
C GLY A 522 -14.16 0.88 12.43
N ASP A 523 -13.50 1.45 11.42
CA ASP A 523 -14.12 2.07 10.24
C ASP A 523 -14.04 1.17 8.98
N VAL A 524 -13.55 -0.07 9.11
CA VAL A 524 -13.47 -1.07 8.03
C VAL A 524 -14.76 -1.90 7.99
N VAL A 525 -15.24 -2.22 6.78
CA VAL A 525 -16.25 -3.26 6.58
C VAL A 525 -15.58 -4.45 5.89
N TRP A 526 -15.49 -5.58 6.58
CA TRP A 526 -15.00 -6.84 6.05
C TRP A 526 -16.02 -7.41 5.06
N ASP A 527 -15.70 -7.41 3.77
CA ASP A 527 -16.53 -8.03 2.73
C ASP A 527 -15.92 -9.37 2.30
N VAL A 528 -16.73 -10.23 1.69
CA VAL A 528 -16.32 -11.55 1.20
C VAL A 528 -16.14 -11.49 -0.31
N VAL A 529 -15.00 -11.95 -0.81
CA VAL A 529 -14.76 -12.11 -2.25
C VAL A 529 -15.75 -13.12 -2.82
N GLU A 530 -16.37 -12.77 -3.95
CA GLU A 530 -17.38 -13.57 -4.65
C GLU A 530 -16.85 -14.15 -5.95
N ASN A 531 -16.07 -13.37 -6.70
CA ASN A 531 -15.51 -13.76 -7.98
C ASN A 531 -14.12 -13.14 -8.16
N VAL A 532 -13.20 -13.90 -8.75
CA VAL A 532 -11.84 -13.44 -9.10
C VAL A 532 -11.57 -13.88 -10.53
N LYS A 533 -11.74 -12.95 -11.46
CA LYS A 533 -11.58 -13.14 -12.90
C LYS A 533 -10.28 -12.51 -13.35
N LEU A 534 -9.41 -13.26 -14.02
CA LEU A 534 -8.21 -12.70 -14.64
C LEU A 534 -8.48 -12.34 -16.11
N GLU A 535 -8.00 -11.18 -16.53
CA GLU A 535 -8.32 -10.55 -17.81
C GLU A 535 -7.01 -10.11 -18.49
N GLY A 536 -6.90 -10.36 -19.80
CA GLY A 536 -5.81 -9.83 -20.61
C GLY A 536 -5.89 -8.30 -20.69
N TYR A 537 -4.74 -7.64 -20.71
CA TYR A 537 -4.62 -6.20 -20.76
C TYR A 537 -3.48 -5.78 -21.70
N ASP A 538 -3.52 -4.55 -22.20
CA ASP A 538 -2.34 -3.87 -22.74
C ASP A 538 -2.48 -2.39 -22.40
N GLY A 539 -1.74 -1.93 -21.39
CA GLY A 539 -1.86 -0.55 -20.94
C GLY A 539 -0.98 -0.23 -19.76
N TYR A 540 -1.01 1.04 -19.35
CA TYR A 540 -0.31 1.48 -18.15
C TYR A 540 -1.03 0.98 -16.91
N VAL A 541 -0.27 0.77 -15.84
CA VAL A 541 -0.76 0.57 -14.48
C VAL A 541 0.05 1.48 -13.57
N TYR A 542 -0.62 2.10 -12.62
CA TYR A 542 -0.15 3.14 -11.74
C TYR A 542 -0.05 2.64 -10.29
N ASP A 543 0.78 3.28 -9.49
CA ASP A 543 0.78 3.08 -8.04
C ASP A 543 1.00 4.43 -7.34
N ILE A 544 0.51 4.54 -6.10
CA ILE A 544 0.64 5.74 -5.28
C ILE A 544 1.20 5.44 -3.89
N THR A 545 2.36 6.00 -3.59
CA THR A 545 2.86 6.00 -2.22
C THR A 545 2.15 7.08 -1.41
N VAL A 546 1.70 6.76 -0.19
CA VAL A 546 1.08 7.70 0.76
C VAL A 546 2.04 8.24 1.82
N GLU A 547 1.63 9.30 2.52
CA GLU A 547 2.37 9.94 3.62
C GLU A 547 2.14 9.27 4.99
N ASP A 548 1.41 8.14 5.07
CA ASP A 548 1.08 7.46 6.33
C ASP A 548 1.85 6.16 6.61
N GLU A 549 2.15 5.88 7.88
CA GLU A 549 2.96 4.73 8.33
C GLU A 549 2.45 3.37 7.87
N SER A 550 1.13 3.19 7.88
CA SER A 550 0.40 2.02 7.36
C SER A 550 0.68 1.73 5.88
N HIS A 551 1.19 2.73 5.15
CA HIS A 551 1.62 2.68 3.75
C HIS A 551 0.56 2.18 2.77
N ASN A 552 -0.71 2.46 3.06
CA ASN A 552 -1.82 2.06 2.20
C ASN A 552 -2.75 3.21 1.82
N PHE A 553 -3.64 2.96 0.88
CA PHE A 553 -4.66 3.89 0.40
C PHE A 553 -5.90 3.11 -0.01
N VAL A 554 -7.07 3.74 0.01
CA VAL A 554 -8.34 3.15 -0.46
C VAL A 554 -8.51 3.34 -1.96
N ALA A 555 -8.52 2.25 -2.73
CA ALA A 555 -8.79 2.23 -4.18
C ALA A 555 -9.89 1.21 -4.54
N GLU A 556 -11.00 1.66 -5.15
CA GLU A 556 -12.28 0.92 -5.28
C GLU A 556 -12.79 0.26 -3.97
N GLY A 557 -12.16 0.57 -2.83
CA GLY A 557 -12.34 -0.07 -1.52
C GLY A 557 -11.10 -0.74 -0.85
N PHE A 558 -9.95 -0.99 -1.51
CA PHE A 558 -8.87 -1.98 -1.16
C PHE A 558 -7.41 -1.37 -0.86
N VAL A 559 -6.28 -2.11 -0.52
CA VAL A 559 -5.10 -1.70 0.41
C VAL A 559 -3.64 -2.46 0.32
N VAL A 560 -2.36 -1.92 0.53
CA VAL A 560 -0.96 -2.47 0.04
C VAL A 560 0.42 -2.65 0.93
N SER A 561 1.58 -3.35 0.50
CA SER A 561 3.03 -3.46 1.12
C SER A 561 4.28 -4.23 0.37
N ASN A 562 5.62 -4.28 0.81
CA ASN A 562 6.90 -4.91 0.11
C ASN A 562 8.42 -5.04 0.84
N CYS A 563 9.58 -5.73 0.36
CA CYS A 563 11.08 -5.85 0.89
C CYS A 563 12.33 -6.73 0.16
N GLY A 564 13.61 -7.04 0.70
CA GLY A 564 14.98 -7.64 0.15
C GLY A 564 15.85 -8.93 0.73
N VAL A 565 17.25 -9.20 0.73
CA VAL A 565 18.17 -10.54 0.82
C VAL A 565 19.52 -10.80 1.76
N ARG A 566 20.06 -12.07 2.15
CA ARG A 566 21.44 -12.65 2.76
C ARG A 566 21.76 -14.24 2.69
N LEU A 567 22.99 -14.80 2.97
CA LEU A 567 23.38 -16.28 3.23
C LEU A 567 24.38 -16.66 4.42
N MET A 568 24.33 -17.91 4.97
CA MET A 568 25.22 -18.55 6.00
C MET A 568 25.61 -20.05 5.72
N THR A 569 26.63 -20.60 6.40
CA THR A 569 27.11 -22.03 6.38
C THR A 569 27.07 -22.71 7.76
N THR A 570 27.17 -24.06 7.82
CA THR A 570 27.27 -24.87 9.06
C THR A 570 28.29 -26.02 8.92
N ASN A 571 28.70 -26.67 10.03
CA ASN A 571 29.49 -27.91 10.01
C ASN A 571 28.66 -29.19 9.73
N LEU A 572 27.33 -29.08 9.68
CA LEU A 572 26.42 -30.23 9.67
C LEU A 572 26.27 -30.83 8.27
N SER A 573 26.12 -32.15 8.20
CA SER A 573 25.73 -32.89 6.99
C SER A 573 24.20 -33.05 6.92
N TYR A 574 23.69 -33.40 5.74
CA TYR A 574 22.27 -33.71 5.54
C TYR A 574 21.78 -34.80 6.51
N ASP A 575 22.56 -35.85 6.74
CA ASP A 575 22.17 -36.94 7.64
C ASP A 575 22.22 -36.57 9.14
N ASP A 576 22.94 -35.51 9.55
CA ASP A 576 22.82 -34.93 10.89
C ASP A 576 21.48 -34.21 11.08
N VAL A 577 21.02 -33.49 10.04
CA VAL A 577 19.86 -32.60 10.12
C VAL A 577 18.55 -33.33 9.82
N LYS A 578 18.55 -34.26 8.87
CA LYS A 578 17.38 -35.03 8.41
C LYS A 578 16.53 -35.65 9.53
N PRO A 579 17.09 -36.23 10.62
CA PRO A 579 16.30 -36.77 11.73
C PRO A 579 15.53 -35.69 12.52
N VAL A 580 16.10 -34.48 12.64
CA VAL A 580 15.56 -33.38 13.46
C VAL A 580 14.98 -32.21 12.65
N LEU A 581 15.01 -32.30 11.31
CA LEU A 581 14.65 -31.23 10.37
C LEU A 581 13.27 -30.62 10.66
N LYS A 582 12.30 -31.42 11.10
CA LYS A 582 10.98 -30.94 11.50
C LYS A 582 11.04 -30.03 12.74
N GLU A 583 11.68 -30.51 13.81
CA GLU A 583 11.81 -29.76 15.07
C GLU A 583 12.64 -28.48 14.89
N LEU A 584 13.70 -28.57 14.09
CA LEU A 584 14.54 -27.44 13.71
C LEU A 584 13.73 -26.32 13.04
N VAL A 585 12.96 -26.66 12.01
CA VAL A 585 12.18 -25.69 11.23
C VAL A 585 10.98 -25.16 12.02
N ASP A 586 10.33 -26.00 12.83
CA ASP A 586 9.29 -25.61 13.79
C ASP A 586 9.82 -24.71 14.92
N THR A 587 11.12 -24.74 15.19
CA THR A 587 11.81 -23.87 16.15
C THR A 587 12.29 -22.56 15.50
N ILE A 588 12.83 -22.60 14.28
CA ILE A 588 13.20 -21.40 13.52
C ILE A 588 11.97 -20.50 13.31
N PHE A 589 10.85 -21.06 12.84
CA PHE A 589 9.60 -20.31 12.62
C PHE A 589 9.02 -19.68 13.91
N ARG A 590 9.39 -20.20 15.09
CA ARG A 590 8.99 -19.68 16.40
C ARG A 590 9.89 -18.55 16.93
N LEU A 591 11.17 -18.54 16.53
CA LEU A 591 12.18 -17.60 17.02
C LEU A 591 12.51 -16.46 16.04
N VAL A 592 12.23 -16.64 14.75
CA VAL A 592 12.42 -15.66 13.68
C VAL A 592 11.05 -15.10 13.24
N PRO A 593 10.69 -13.85 13.59
CA PRO A 593 9.39 -13.28 13.22
C PRO A 593 9.22 -13.17 11.70
N SER A 594 8.11 -13.73 11.20
CA SER A 594 7.66 -13.67 9.81
C SER A 594 6.21 -13.17 9.76
N GLY A 595 5.75 -12.68 8.60
CA GLY A 595 4.45 -12.02 8.46
C GLY A 595 4.48 -10.53 8.77
N LEU A 596 3.29 -9.92 8.96
CA LEU A 596 3.10 -8.48 9.17
C LEU A 596 2.73 -8.18 10.62
N GLY A 597 3.37 -7.16 11.22
CA GLY A 597 3.21 -6.81 12.64
C GLY A 597 3.94 -7.74 13.62
N SER A 598 4.44 -8.89 13.15
CA SER A 598 5.21 -9.86 13.92
C SER A 598 6.53 -9.30 14.43
N ALA A 599 6.69 -9.20 15.76
CA ALA A 599 7.93 -8.81 16.43
C ALA A 599 8.20 -9.69 17.66
N ARG A 600 9.46 -9.85 18.04
CA ARG A 600 9.83 -10.55 19.30
C ARG A 600 9.43 -9.69 20.49
N LYS A 601 8.74 -10.27 21.48
CA LYS A 601 8.24 -9.55 22.68
C LYS A 601 9.39 -9.11 23.62
N ASP A 602 10.48 -9.86 23.55
CA ASP A 602 11.71 -9.80 24.34
C ASP A 602 12.84 -8.99 23.68
N PHE A 603 12.72 -8.65 22.38
CA PHE A 603 13.62 -7.71 21.71
C PHE A 603 12.92 -6.36 21.53
N ARG A 604 13.47 -5.30 22.13
CA ARG A 604 12.93 -3.93 22.03
C ARG A 604 14.06 -2.96 21.77
N VAL A 605 13.79 -2.00 20.89
CA VAL A 605 14.72 -0.95 20.47
C VAL A 605 14.05 0.40 20.75
N SER A 606 14.77 1.33 21.39
CA SER A 606 14.31 2.72 21.53
C SER A 606 14.64 3.55 20.29
N MET A 607 13.98 4.71 20.13
CA MET A 607 14.24 5.60 18.98
C MET A 607 15.71 6.07 18.89
N ARG A 608 16.41 6.20 20.03
CA ARG A 608 17.84 6.53 20.07
C ARG A 608 18.71 5.36 19.63
N GLU A 609 18.37 4.14 20.05
CA GLU A 609 19.06 2.93 19.60
C GLU A 609 18.78 2.65 18.14
N LEU A 610 17.60 3.01 17.60
CA LEU A 610 17.34 2.95 16.16
C LEU A 610 18.22 3.93 15.37
N ASP A 611 18.39 5.17 15.85
CA ASP A 611 19.29 6.12 15.20
C ASP A 611 20.73 5.61 15.20
N GLU A 612 21.20 4.98 16.28
CA GLU A 612 22.51 4.32 16.31
C GLU A 612 22.58 3.07 15.40
N ILE A 613 21.53 2.24 15.36
CA ILE A 613 21.42 1.09 14.44
C ILE A 613 21.50 1.54 12.99
N VAL A 614 20.88 2.66 12.60
CA VAL A 614 20.93 3.13 11.21
C VAL A 614 22.16 3.98 10.92
N ARG A 615 22.86 4.49 11.93
CA ARG A 615 24.17 5.15 11.80
C ARG A 615 25.34 4.15 11.67
N ILE A 616 25.29 3.05 12.43
CA ILE A 616 26.39 2.08 12.56
C ILE A 616 26.09 0.77 11.80
N GLY A 617 24.84 0.33 11.72
CA GLY A 617 24.45 -0.92 11.08
C GLY A 617 24.64 -2.16 11.97
N ALA A 618 25.06 -3.27 11.35
CA ALA A 618 25.21 -4.56 12.03
C ALA A 618 26.17 -4.58 13.23
N PRO A 619 27.29 -3.82 13.27
CA PRO A 619 28.17 -3.80 14.45
C PRO A 619 27.45 -3.42 15.75
N TYR A 620 26.54 -2.44 15.71
CA TYR A 620 25.77 -2.05 16.90
C TYR A 620 24.82 -3.17 17.38
N ILE A 621 24.25 -3.96 16.47
CA ILE A 621 23.42 -5.12 16.82
C ILE A 621 24.25 -6.20 17.55
N VAL A 622 25.51 -6.40 17.15
CA VAL A 622 26.44 -7.31 17.82
C VAL A 622 26.90 -6.74 19.17
N GLU A 623 27.39 -5.50 19.20
CA GLU A 623 28.01 -4.87 20.38
C GLU A 623 26.99 -4.51 21.49
N LYS A 624 25.84 -3.92 21.12
CA LYS A 624 24.87 -3.39 22.09
C LYS A 624 23.88 -4.45 22.60
N PHE A 625 23.50 -5.41 21.74
CA PHE A 625 22.46 -6.40 22.02
C PHE A 625 22.97 -7.84 22.07
N GLY A 626 24.25 -8.10 21.78
CA GLY A 626 24.82 -9.45 21.74
C GLY A 626 24.33 -10.32 20.59
N LEU A 627 23.67 -9.73 19.58
CA LEU A 627 22.98 -10.47 18.52
C LEU A 627 23.92 -10.87 17.37
N GLY A 628 24.89 -11.73 17.70
CA GLY A 628 25.83 -12.37 16.77
C GLY A 628 27.27 -12.25 17.24
N PHE A 629 28.21 -12.36 16.31
CA PHE A 629 29.65 -12.34 16.62
C PHE A 629 30.39 -11.26 15.83
N PRO A 630 31.48 -10.68 16.37
CA PRO A 630 32.33 -9.75 15.61
C PRO A 630 32.90 -10.35 14.31
N GLU A 631 33.03 -11.69 14.26
CA GLU A 631 33.46 -12.44 13.07
C GLU A 631 32.45 -12.40 11.91
N ASP A 632 31.16 -12.23 12.21
CA ASP A 632 30.11 -12.06 11.20
C ASP A 632 30.35 -10.81 10.37
N LEU A 633 30.81 -9.73 11.01
CA LEU A 633 30.95 -8.41 10.40
C LEU A 633 31.91 -8.46 9.20
N LYS A 634 33.04 -9.16 9.32
CA LYS A 634 34.02 -9.35 8.23
C LYS A 634 33.43 -10.02 6.98
N HIS A 635 32.33 -10.75 7.17
CA HIS A 635 31.60 -11.52 6.15
C HIS A 635 30.30 -10.84 5.70
N ILE A 636 30.06 -9.59 6.12
CA ILE A 636 28.99 -8.74 5.60
C ILE A 636 29.62 -7.70 4.67
N GLU A 637 28.94 -7.39 3.56
CA GLU A 637 29.34 -6.32 2.66
C GLU A 637 29.44 -4.95 3.38
N GLU A 638 30.50 -4.18 3.11
CA GLU A 638 30.90 -2.98 3.88
C GLU A 638 31.05 -3.22 5.41
N ASN A 639 31.40 -4.44 5.79
CA ASN A 639 31.41 -4.93 7.18
C ASN A 639 30.07 -4.77 7.93
N GLY A 640 28.97 -4.63 7.20
CA GLY A 640 27.64 -4.35 7.74
C GLY A 640 27.42 -2.90 8.21
N SER A 641 28.35 -1.99 7.86
CA SER A 641 28.35 -0.57 8.22
C SER A 641 28.65 0.29 7.00
N TYR A 642 27.62 0.65 6.24
CA TYR A 642 27.75 1.55 5.10
C TYR A 642 28.12 2.98 5.55
N PRO A 643 29.21 3.57 5.03
CA PRO A 643 29.74 4.84 5.51
C PRO A 643 28.89 6.04 5.09
N GLY A 644 28.99 7.13 5.85
CA GLY A 644 28.25 8.38 5.57
C GLY A 644 26.78 8.36 6.01
N ALA A 645 26.33 7.33 6.73
CA ALA A 645 24.99 7.26 7.28
C ALA A 645 24.73 8.38 8.32
N ASP A 646 23.71 9.18 8.07
CA ASP A 646 23.31 10.31 8.93
C ASP A 646 21.81 10.23 9.26
N PRO A 647 21.44 9.84 10.49
CA PRO A 647 20.05 9.75 10.91
C PRO A 647 19.32 11.10 10.95
N SER A 648 20.00 12.24 10.87
CA SER A 648 19.34 13.56 10.89
C SER A 648 18.61 13.89 9.60
N VAL A 649 19.08 13.35 8.46
CA VAL A 649 18.45 13.52 7.13
C VAL A 649 17.44 12.40 6.80
N VAL A 650 17.17 11.52 7.76
CA VAL A 650 16.13 10.47 7.67
C VAL A 650 14.84 10.99 8.32
N SER A 651 13.71 10.92 7.61
CA SER A 651 12.42 11.39 8.14
C SER A 651 12.00 10.65 9.40
N SER A 652 11.31 11.34 10.32
CA SER A 652 10.79 10.71 11.54
C SER A 652 9.89 9.50 11.19
N ARG A 653 9.10 9.62 10.13
CA ARG A 653 8.23 8.55 9.61
C ARG A 653 9.01 7.31 9.17
N ALA A 654 10.16 7.47 8.51
CA ALA A 654 11.00 6.31 8.14
C ALA A 654 11.45 5.55 9.39
N LYS A 655 11.90 6.29 10.42
CA LYS A 655 12.28 5.74 11.72
C LYS A 655 11.10 5.06 12.42
N GLN A 656 9.93 5.71 12.50
CA GLN A 656 8.71 5.17 13.11
C GLN A 656 8.27 3.85 12.44
N ARG A 657 8.24 3.79 11.10
CA ARG A 657 7.95 2.56 10.33
C ARG A 657 8.98 1.45 10.53
N GLY A 658 10.24 1.80 10.78
CA GLY A 658 11.33 0.85 11.05
C GLY A 658 11.33 0.28 12.47
N LEU A 659 11.00 1.11 13.48
CA LEU A 659 11.18 0.78 14.89
C LEU A 659 10.56 -0.58 15.33
N PRO A 660 9.33 -0.96 14.92
CA PRO A 660 8.75 -2.26 15.28
C PRO A 660 9.12 -3.41 14.31
N GLN A 661 9.85 -3.14 13.22
CA GLN A 661 10.11 -4.09 12.13
C GLN A 661 11.55 -4.64 12.13
N ILE A 662 12.37 -4.30 13.13
CA ILE A 662 13.77 -4.71 13.21
C ILE A 662 13.90 -6.14 13.77
N GLY A 663 14.59 -7.00 13.03
CA GLY A 663 14.64 -8.45 13.24
C GLY A 663 13.55 -9.26 12.51
N THR A 664 12.80 -8.66 11.56
CA THR A 664 11.67 -9.33 10.90
C THR A 664 12.01 -9.79 9.48
N LEU A 665 11.57 -11.00 9.11
CA LEU A 665 11.62 -11.47 7.72
C LEU A 665 10.63 -10.69 6.84
N GLY A 666 9.37 -10.63 7.26
CA GLY A 666 8.27 -10.11 6.45
C GLY A 666 7.71 -11.09 5.43
N SER A 667 7.05 -10.55 4.42
CA SER A 667 6.16 -11.24 3.47
C SER A 667 6.57 -11.08 2.00
N GLY A 668 6.09 -11.97 1.14
CA GLY A 668 6.35 -11.95 -0.31
C GLY A 668 7.52 -12.87 -0.69
N ASN A 669 8.54 -12.33 -1.36
CA ASN A 669 9.74 -13.10 -1.73
C ASN A 669 10.61 -13.45 -0.52
N HIS A 670 10.43 -12.79 0.64
CA HIS A 670 11.23 -13.07 1.84
C HIS A 670 11.05 -14.49 2.35
N PHE A 671 12.16 -15.05 2.80
CA PHE A 671 12.25 -16.42 3.28
C PHE A 671 13.47 -16.60 4.19
N LEU A 672 13.49 -17.69 4.94
CA LEU A 672 14.70 -18.31 5.45
C LEU A 672 14.69 -19.76 4.97
N GLU A 673 15.74 -20.18 4.26
CA GLU A 673 15.87 -21.53 3.73
C GLU A 673 17.01 -22.28 4.39
N VAL A 674 16.78 -23.53 4.79
CA VAL A 674 17.84 -24.49 5.12
C VAL A 674 18.10 -25.30 3.85
N GLN A 675 19.33 -25.26 3.34
CA GLN A 675 19.71 -25.79 2.04
C GLN A 675 20.87 -26.78 2.18
N VAL A 676 20.87 -27.86 1.38
CA VAL A 676 21.99 -28.80 1.28
C VAL A 676 22.84 -28.48 0.04
N VAL A 677 24.16 -28.53 0.16
CA VAL A 677 25.11 -28.42 -0.96
C VAL A 677 24.99 -29.69 -1.81
N ASP A 678 24.36 -29.56 -2.97
CA ASP A 678 24.09 -30.63 -3.96
C ASP A 678 25.28 -30.84 -4.90
N LYS A 679 25.96 -29.75 -5.29
CA LYS A 679 27.11 -29.81 -6.19
C LYS A 679 28.14 -28.73 -5.92
N ILE A 680 29.41 -29.12 -6.01
CA ILE A 680 30.57 -28.22 -6.02
C ILE A 680 31.12 -28.18 -7.47
N TYR A 681 31.49 -26.98 -7.93
CA TYR A 681 32.08 -26.71 -9.25
C TYR A 681 33.53 -26.24 -9.16
N ASP A 682 33.93 -25.67 -8.01
CA ASP A 682 35.30 -25.27 -7.71
C ASP A 682 35.59 -25.59 -6.24
N GLU A 683 36.24 -26.72 -5.98
CA GLU A 683 36.55 -27.19 -4.62
C GLU A 683 37.47 -26.22 -3.85
N ARG A 684 38.38 -25.53 -4.55
CA ARG A 684 39.32 -24.59 -3.94
C ARG A 684 38.58 -23.36 -3.42
N VAL A 685 37.69 -22.80 -4.24
CA VAL A 685 36.89 -21.62 -3.85
C VAL A 685 35.79 -22.00 -2.86
N ALA A 686 35.14 -23.16 -3.05
CA ALA A 686 34.14 -23.66 -2.11
C ALA A 686 34.74 -23.82 -0.71
N LYS A 687 35.90 -24.48 -0.59
CA LYS A 687 36.59 -24.68 0.69
C LYS A 687 37.02 -23.36 1.34
N ALA A 688 37.42 -22.36 0.54
CA ALA A 688 37.69 -21.01 1.05
C ALA A 688 36.41 -20.33 1.58
N PHE A 689 35.25 -20.53 0.96
CA PHE A 689 33.94 -20.07 1.43
C PHE A 689 33.34 -20.96 2.56
N GLY A 690 34.09 -21.91 3.11
CA GLY A 690 33.61 -22.83 4.15
C GLY A 690 32.67 -23.93 3.65
N ILE A 691 32.49 -24.09 2.34
CA ILE A 691 31.78 -25.20 1.70
C ILE A 691 32.81 -26.30 1.40
N THR A 692 32.84 -27.32 2.26
CA THR A 692 33.90 -28.33 2.34
C THR A 692 33.54 -29.66 1.66
N HIS A 693 32.25 -29.99 1.54
CA HIS A 693 31.78 -31.26 0.98
C HIS A 693 30.37 -31.14 0.39
N VAL A 694 30.04 -32.02 -0.56
CA VAL A 694 28.66 -32.27 -0.99
C VAL A 694 27.91 -32.96 0.15
N GLY A 695 26.68 -32.52 0.43
CA GLY A 695 25.91 -32.94 1.61
C GLY A 695 25.95 -31.96 2.79
N GLN A 696 26.80 -30.92 2.75
CA GLN A 696 26.89 -29.92 3.82
C GLN A 696 25.64 -29.02 3.88
N ILE A 697 25.24 -28.60 5.09
CA ILE A 697 24.08 -27.73 5.33
C ILE A 697 24.47 -26.25 5.42
N THR A 698 23.65 -25.43 4.77
CA THR A 698 23.75 -23.97 4.63
C THR A 698 22.39 -23.32 4.90
N ILE A 699 22.36 -22.01 5.17
CA ILE A 699 21.13 -21.31 5.60
C ILE A 699 21.03 -19.94 4.92
N MET A 700 20.06 -19.75 4.03
CA MET A 700 19.82 -18.49 3.32
C MET A 700 18.76 -17.65 4.05
N VAL A 701 18.95 -16.32 4.14
CA VAL A 701 18.07 -15.39 4.89
C VAL A 701 17.65 -14.24 3.98
N HIS A 702 16.57 -14.42 3.24
CA HIS A 702 16.04 -13.46 2.29
C HIS A 702 15.19 -12.39 3.02
N THR A 703 15.79 -11.33 3.61
CA THR A 703 15.06 -10.08 4.01
C THR A 703 15.87 -8.78 3.85
N GLY A 704 15.22 -7.61 3.85
CA GLY A 704 15.80 -6.30 3.51
C GLY A 704 15.49 -5.19 4.52
N SER A 705 15.39 -3.96 4.03
CA SER A 705 15.24 -2.73 4.81
C SER A 705 13.83 -2.45 5.34
N ARG A 706 12.88 -3.38 5.14
CA ARG A 706 11.49 -3.33 5.62
C ARG A 706 10.81 -1.97 5.28
N GLY A 707 9.87 -1.50 6.11
CA GLY A 707 9.20 -0.21 5.90
C GLY A 707 10.12 1.01 5.99
N PHE A 708 11.27 0.91 6.66
CA PHE A 708 12.25 1.99 6.83
C PHE A 708 12.85 2.42 5.49
N GLY A 709 13.51 1.49 4.78
CA GLY A 709 14.22 1.82 3.54
C GLY A 709 13.28 2.18 2.38
N HIS A 710 12.10 1.56 2.34
CA HIS A 710 11.03 1.99 1.45
C HIS A 710 10.69 3.47 1.68
N GLN A 711 10.57 3.89 2.94
CA GLN A 711 10.23 5.27 3.27
C GLN A 711 11.32 6.26 2.84
N VAL A 712 12.59 5.93 3.11
CA VAL A 712 13.74 6.74 2.65
C VAL A 712 13.68 6.94 1.13
N CYS A 713 13.51 5.87 0.35
CA CYS A 713 13.40 5.99 -1.10
C CYS A 713 12.19 6.86 -1.51
N SER A 714 11.06 6.76 -0.79
CA SER A 714 9.82 7.51 -1.09
C SER A 714 9.96 9.00 -0.82
N ASP A 715 10.69 9.36 0.25
CA ASP A 715 10.95 10.75 0.60
C ASP A 715 11.94 11.38 -0.40
N TYR A 716 12.97 10.65 -0.83
CA TYR A 716 14.01 11.19 -1.70
C TYR A 716 13.65 11.26 -3.20
N LEU A 717 12.75 10.43 -3.75
CA LEU A 717 12.27 10.74 -5.11
C LEU A 717 11.53 12.07 -5.20
N ARG A 718 10.80 12.50 -4.16
CA ARG A 718 10.19 13.84 -4.12
C ARG A 718 11.23 14.96 -4.14
N VAL A 719 12.42 14.68 -3.58
CA VAL A 719 13.57 15.59 -3.59
C VAL A 719 14.18 15.63 -5.00
N MET A 720 14.41 14.47 -5.63
CA MET A 720 14.91 14.38 -7.00
C MET A 720 13.96 15.00 -8.04
N GLU A 721 12.64 14.82 -7.92
CA GLU A 721 11.66 15.47 -8.81
C GLU A 721 11.67 17.00 -8.73
N ARG A 722 12.18 17.57 -7.63
CA ARG A 722 12.41 19.02 -7.49
C ARG A 722 13.78 19.42 -8.05
N ALA A 723 14.81 18.61 -7.81
CA ALA A 723 16.14 18.79 -8.41
C ALA A 723 16.06 18.83 -9.95
N VAL A 724 15.36 17.86 -10.57
CA VAL A 724 15.12 17.80 -12.03
C VAL A 724 14.60 19.15 -12.57
N ARG A 725 13.66 19.80 -11.87
CA ARG A 725 13.14 21.12 -12.27
C ARG A 725 14.12 22.26 -12.02
N ARG A 726 14.81 22.26 -10.86
CA ARG A 726 15.79 23.31 -10.51
C ARG A 726 16.96 23.35 -11.50
N TYR A 727 17.46 22.17 -11.90
CA TYR A 727 18.61 22.03 -12.79
C TYR A 727 18.22 21.93 -14.28
N GLY A 728 16.95 22.19 -14.64
CA GLY A 728 16.50 22.22 -16.04
C GLY A 728 16.57 20.87 -16.78
N ILE A 729 16.65 19.76 -16.04
CA ILE A 729 16.92 18.43 -16.57
C ILE A 729 15.75 17.93 -17.42
N ARG A 730 16.05 17.48 -18.65
CA ARG A 730 15.14 16.70 -19.49
C ARG A 730 15.38 15.22 -19.26
N LEU A 731 14.32 14.46 -19.02
CA LEU A 731 14.36 13.00 -18.79
C LEU A 731 13.70 12.25 -19.95
N PRO A 732 14.19 11.04 -20.33
CA PRO A 732 13.49 10.16 -21.27
C PRO A 732 12.26 9.50 -20.64
N ASP A 733 12.27 9.27 -19.32
CA ASP A 733 11.13 8.83 -18.52
C ASP A 733 11.18 9.53 -17.14
N ARG A 734 10.02 9.88 -16.58
CA ARG A 734 9.89 10.47 -15.24
C ARG A 734 10.45 9.55 -14.15
N GLU A 735 10.32 8.24 -14.34
CA GLU A 735 10.81 7.23 -13.39
C GLU A 735 12.33 7.19 -13.27
N LEU A 736 13.04 7.88 -14.18
CA LEU A 736 14.49 8.03 -14.21
C LEU A 736 14.98 9.34 -13.54
N ALA A 737 14.18 9.93 -12.64
CA ALA A 737 14.54 11.18 -11.96
C ALA A 737 15.87 11.09 -11.19
N TYR A 738 16.68 12.14 -11.26
CA TYR A 738 18.01 12.22 -10.68
C TYR A 738 18.37 13.65 -10.25
N ALA A 739 19.41 13.76 -9.41
CA ALA A 739 20.14 15.00 -9.17
C ALA A 739 21.60 14.88 -9.65
N PRO A 740 22.28 15.98 -9.99
CA PRO A 740 23.73 16.01 -10.20
C PRO A 740 24.50 15.40 -9.03
N ALA A 741 25.65 14.80 -9.28
CA ALA A 741 26.45 14.10 -8.25
C ALA A 741 26.94 15.03 -7.12
N ASP A 742 27.18 16.30 -7.42
CA ASP A 742 27.63 17.36 -6.52
C ASP A 742 26.48 18.07 -5.75
N SER A 743 25.22 17.75 -6.06
CA SER A 743 24.07 18.48 -5.52
C SER A 743 23.75 18.12 -4.06
N PRO A 744 23.25 19.08 -3.24
CA PRO A 744 22.79 18.81 -1.87
C PRO A 744 21.69 17.73 -1.79
N GLU A 745 20.89 17.57 -2.86
CA GLU A 745 19.88 16.53 -2.97
C GLU A 745 20.49 15.13 -3.14
N ALA A 746 21.59 15.01 -3.89
CA ALA A 746 22.35 13.78 -4.02
C ALA A 746 23.07 13.42 -2.72
N GLU A 747 23.71 14.39 -2.07
CA GLU A 747 24.40 14.20 -0.79
C GLU A 747 23.45 13.73 0.32
N GLN A 748 22.30 14.41 0.49
CA GLN A 748 21.30 14.04 1.49
C GLN A 748 20.67 12.67 1.21
N TYR A 749 20.39 12.35 -0.07
CA TYR A 749 19.91 11.01 -0.42
C TYR A 749 20.93 9.94 -0.11
N LEU A 750 22.21 10.11 -0.46
CA LEU A 750 23.26 9.13 -0.16
C LEU A 750 23.40 8.89 1.35
N LYS A 751 23.35 9.96 2.16
CA LYS A 751 23.34 9.90 3.62
C LYS A 751 22.16 9.13 4.21
N ALA A 752 20.94 9.38 3.73
CA ALA A 752 19.74 8.67 4.19
C ALA A 752 19.66 7.23 3.64
N PHE A 753 20.15 7.01 2.42
CA PHE A 753 20.24 5.70 1.78
C PHE A 753 21.21 4.78 2.53
N ALA A 754 22.36 5.31 2.96
CA ALA A 754 23.29 4.62 3.85
C ALA A 754 22.60 4.13 5.14
N CYS A 755 21.73 4.95 5.75
CA CYS A 755 20.90 4.52 6.87
C CYS A 755 19.94 3.37 6.54
N ALA A 756 19.36 3.35 5.34
CA ALA A 756 18.48 2.26 4.89
C ALA A 756 19.25 0.94 4.64
N VAL A 757 20.50 1.03 4.17
CA VAL A 757 21.42 -0.12 4.03
C VAL A 757 21.83 -0.66 5.40
N ASN A 758 22.21 0.23 6.33
CA ASN A 758 22.55 -0.13 7.71
C ASN A 758 21.41 -0.81 8.45
N TYR A 759 20.18 -0.29 8.32
CA TYR A 759 18.98 -0.94 8.82
C TYR A 759 18.84 -2.38 8.26
N ALA A 760 19.07 -2.58 6.96
CA ALA A 760 18.96 -3.89 6.33
C ALA A 760 20.00 -4.90 6.86
N PHE A 761 21.26 -4.49 6.99
CA PHE A 761 22.31 -5.32 7.59
C PHE A 761 21.99 -5.67 9.05
N ALA A 762 21.55 -4.69 9.84
CA ALA A 762 21.11 -4.89 11.22
C ALA A 762 19.92 -5.86 11.35
N ASN A 763 18.91 -5.72 10.48
CA ASN A 763 17.74 -6.59 10.43
C ASN A 763 18.14 -8.06 10.20
N ARG A 764 19.00 -8.30 9.20
CA ARG A 764 19.48 -9.64 8.86
C ARG A 764 20.44 -10.22 9.89
N GLN A 765 21.18 -9.37 10.60
CA GLN A 765 22.07 -9.78 11.69
C GLN A 765 21.30 -10.33 12.88
N ALA A 766 20.25 -9.64 13.33
CA ALA A 766 19.36 -10.13 14.40
C ALA A 766 18.71 -11.48 14.04
N ILE A 767 18.21 -11.63 12.81
CA ILE A 767 17.64 -12.90 12.31
C ILE A 767 18.68 -14.01 12.28
N SER A 768 19.92 -13.72 11.88
CA SER A 768 21.02 -14.70 11.86
C SER A 768 21.33 -15.22 13.27
N HIS A 769 21.24 -14.37 14.29
CA HIS A 769 21.38 -14.79 15.69
C HIS A 769 20.22 -15.69 16.15
N TRP A 770 18.95 -15.32 15.92
CA TRP A 770 17.81 -16.17 16.32
C TRP A 770 17.72 -17.47 15.52
N THR A 771 18.29 -17.51 14.32
CA THR A 771 18.51 -18.75 13.56
C THR A 771 19.49 -19.66 14.28
N ARG A 772 20.64 -19.15 14.75
CA ARG A 772 21.59 -19.91 15.56
C ARG A 772 20.97 -20.40 16.87
N GLU A 773 20.19 -19.55 17.53
CA GLU A 773 19.43 -19.89 18.75
C GLU A 773 18.52 -21.12 18.53
N ALA A 774 17.87 -21.23 17.37
CA ALA A 774 17.06 -22.39 17.01
C ALA A 774 17.89 -23.68 16.83
N PHE A 775 19.02 -23.59 16.12
CA PHE A 775 19.93 -24.73 15.94
C PHE A 775 20.52 -25.22 17.27
N VAL A 776 21.01 -24.31 18.13
CA VAL A 776 21.56 -24.66 19.46
C VAL A 776 20.51 -25.38 20.31
N LYS A 777 19.25 -24.89 20.32
CA LYS A 777 18.15 -25.49 21.10
C LYS A 777 17.82 -26.93 20.67
N VAL A 778 17.88 -27.24 19.38
CA VAL A 778 17.54 -28.57 18.85
C VAL A 778 18.72 -29.53 18.91
N PHE A 779 19.91 -29.11 18.49
CA PHE A 779 21.10 -29.97 18.49
C PHE A 779 21.79 -30.10 19.86
N LYS A 780 21.47 -29.22 20.83
CA LYS A 780 22.06 -29.17 22.18
C LYS A 780 23.60 -29.14 22.15
N LYS A 781 24.14 -28.38 21.20
CA LYS A 781 25.55 -28.13 20.93
C LYS A 781 25.75 -26.62 20.74
N ASP A 782 26.90 -26.11 21.16
CA ASP A 782 27.25 -24.70 21.01
C ASP A 782 27.46 -24.30 19.53
N VAL A 783 27.34 -23.01 19.25
CA VAL A 783 27.36 -22.48 17.87
C VAL A 783 28.67 -22.79 17.14
N ASP A 784 29.81 -22.82 17.85
CA ASP A 784 31.11 -23.17 17.29
C ASP A 784 31.23 -24.65 16.91
N ALA A 785 30.67 -25.56 17.72
CA ALA A 785 30.61 -26.99 17.40
C ALA A 785 29.72 -27.24 16.17
N LEU A 786 28.61 -26.50 16.07
CA LEU A 786 27.73 -26.49 14.90
C LEU A 786 28.29 -25.69 13.70
N GLY A 787 29.36 -24.91 13.90
CA GLY A 787 30.06 -24.14 12.88
C GLY A 787 29.22 -23.10 12.14
N ILE A 788 28.18 -22.54 12.77
CA ILE A 788 27.18 -21.72 12.05
C ILE A 788 27.73 -20.31 11.80
N LYS A 789 28.36 -20.11 10.64
CA LYS A 789 29.09 -18.89 10.27
C LYS A 789 28.41 -18.16 9.12
N VAL A 790 28.53 -16.84 9.07
CA VAL A 790 28.13 -16.06 7.88
C VAL A 790 29.13 -16.35 6.77
N LEU A 791 28.65 -16.83 5.63
CA LEU A 791 29.46 -16.94 4.40
C LEU A 791 29.48 -15.56 3.74
N TYR A 792 28.30 -15.04 3.37
CA TYR A 792 28.22 -13.67 2.89
C TYR A 792 26.83 -13.04 3.03
N ASP A 793 26.82 -11.73 3.27
CA ASP A 793 25.66 -10.85 3.14
C ASP A 793 25.99 -9.78 2.11
N ILE A 794 25.11 -9.61 1.11
CA ILE A 794 25.31 -8.75 -0.05
C ILE A 794 24.01 -8.02 -0.40
N ALA A 795 24.11 -6.73 -0.76
CA ALA A 795 22.97 -5.96 -1.24
C ALA A 795 22.77 -6.13 -2.76
N HIS A 796 21.50 -6.10 -3.21
CA HIS A 796 21.14 -6.15 -4.63
C HIS A 796 20.41 -4.91 -5.16
N ASN A 797 19.89 -4.06 -4.28
CA ASN A 797 19.34 -2.73 -4.60
C ASN A 797 20.23 -1.72 -3.87
N ILE A 798 21.27 -1.22 -4.54
CA ILE A 798 22.30 -0.38 -3.92
C ILE A 798 23.00 0.56 -4.92
N VAL A 799 23.27 1.79 -4.50
CA VAL A 799 24.26 2.67 -5.14
C VAL A 799 25.54 2.66 -4.31
N LYS A 800 26.71 2.58 -4.96
CA LYS A 800 28.03 2.63 -4.30
C LYS A 800 28.98 3.57 -5.01
N ILE A 801 29.80 4.29 -4.26
CA ILE A 801 30.99 4.93 -4.83
C ILE A 801 32.13 3.90 -4.89
N GLU A 802 32.66 3.68 -6.09
CA GLU A 802 33.71 2.68 -6.37
C GLU A 802 34.75 3.28 -7.32
N GLU A 803 35.95 2.70 -7.36
CA GLU A 803 36.99 3.09 -8.31
C GLU A 803 37.12 2.03 -9.42
N HIS A 804 36.89 2.45 -10.66
CA HIS A 804 36.93 1.55 -11.83
C HIS A 804 37.84 2.12 -12.91
N ARG A 805 38.35 1.26 -13.81
CA ARG A 805 39.07 1.71 -15.02
C ARG A 805 38.09 1.93 -16.16
N VAL A 806 38.04 3.17 -16.64
CA VAL A 806 37.31 3.59 -17.84
C VAL A 806 38.32 4.17 -18.82
N ASP A 807 38.35 3.61 -20.03
CA ASP A 807 39.22 4.05 -21.13
C ASP A 807 40.71 4.18 -20.71
N GLY A 808 41.16 3.19 -19.94
CA GLY A 808 42.51 3.12 -19.34
C GLY A 808 42.69 3.92 -18.05
N VAL A 809 41.92 5.00 -17.85
CA VAL A 809 42.01 5.92 -16.72
C VAL A 809 41.25 5.38 -15.49
N LYS A 810 41.81 5.58 -14.29
CA LYS A 810 41.13 5.27 -13.03
C LYS A 810 40.13 6.39 -12.72
N ARG A 811 38.84 6.08 -12.60
CA ARG A 811 37.75 7.02 -12.29
C ARG A 811 37.02 6.61 -11.01
N ARG A 812 36.60 7.58 -10.20
CA ARG A 812 35.59 7.38 -9.15
C ARG A 812 34.22 7.42 -9.79
N VAL A 813 33.37 6.45 -9.49
CA VAL A 813 32.04 6.31 -10.10
C VAL A 813 30.99 5.90 -9.06
N PHE A 814 29.78 6.41 -9.20
CA PHE A 814 28.58 5.90 -8.54
C PHE A 814 27.98 4.74 -9.36
N VAL A 815 28.27 3.51 -8.94
CA VAL A 815 27.70 2.30 -9.51
C VAL A 815 26.31 2.07 -8.90
N HIS A 816 25.28 2.31 -9.70
CA HIS A 816 23.90 2.00 -9.38
C HIS A 816 23.61 0.55 -9.76
N ARG A 817 23.05 -0.23 -8.83
CA ARG A 817 22.71 -1.65 -8.97
C ARG A 817 21.27 -1.87 -8.50
N LYS A 818 20.41 -2.40 -9.38
CA LYS A 818 18.99 -2.68 -9.10
C LYS A 818 18.66 -4.11 -9.50
N GLY A 819 18.35 -4.95 -8.51
CA GLY A 819 18.38 -6.40 -8.68
C GLY A 819 19.73 -6.88 -9.23
N ALA A 820 20.84 -6.38 -8.68
CA ALA A 820 22.19 -6.69 -9.16
C ALA A 820 23.18 -6.70 -8.00
N THR A 821 24.01 -7.74 -7.89
CA THR A 821 25.00 -7.91 -6.82
C THR A 821 26.37 -7.41 -7.23
N ARG A 822 27.24 -7.11 -6.25
CA ARG A 822 28.65 -6.82 -6.49
C ARG A 822 29.46 -8.12 -6.67
N SER A 823 30.42 -8.10 -7.60
CA SER A 823 31.20 -9.24 -8.08
C SER A 823 32.67 -8.84 -8.25
N LEU A 824 33.41 -8.79 -7.14
CA LEU A 824 34.84 -8.41 -7.13
C LEU A 824 35.77 -9.63 -7.25
N PRO A 825 36.89 -9.54 -8.00
CA PRO A 825 37.82 -10.64 -8.18
C PRO A 825 38.74 -10.88 -6.97
N ALA A 826 39.50 -11.98 -7.06
CA ALA A 826 40.69 -12.21 -6.23
C ALA A 826 41.67 -11.01 -6.30
N GLY A 827 42.41 -10.77 -5.22
CA GLY A 827 43.37 -9.66 -5.08
C GLY A 827 42.74 -8.27 -4.87
N HIS A 828 41.49 -8.04 -5.27
CA HIS A 828 40.87 -6.71 -5.23
C HIS A 828 40.84 -6.12 -3.80
N PRO A 829 41.12 -4.81 -3.61
CA PRO A 829 41.24 -4.21 -2.28
C PRO A 829 40.03 -4.42 -1.37
N LEU A 830 38.81 -4.29 -1.93
CA LEU A 830 37.52 -4.40 -1.24
C LEU A 830 36.97 -5.84 -1.11
N THR A 831 37.68 -6.86 -1.62
CA THR A 831 37.30 -8.26 -1.38
C THR A 831 37.62 -8.61 0.09
N PRO A 832 36.72 -9.27 0.84
CA PRO A 832 36.95 -9.65 2.24
C PRO A 832 38.28 -10.36 2.43
N LYS A 833 38.99 -10.08 3.53
CA LYS A 833 40.38 -10.53 3.76
C LYS A 833 40.55 -12.03 3.51
N ASP A 834 39.65 -12.83 4.04
CA ASP A 834 39.75 -14.29 4.05
C ASP A 834 39.36 -14.90 2.68
N TYR A 835 38.65 -14.12 1.85
CA TYR A 835 38.30 -14.46 0.47
C TYR A 835 39.20 -13.77 -0.57
N LYS A 836 40.17 -12.96 -0.14
CA LYS A 836 41.01 -12.14 -1.04
C LYS A 836 41.89 -12.97 -1.97
N SER A 837 42.13 -14.24 -1.65
CA SER A 837 42.86 -15.21 -2.48
C SER A 837 41.99 -15.90 -3.56
N VAL A 838 40.66 -15.71 -3.54
CA VAL A 838 39.69 -16.39 -4.42
C VAL A 838 38.71 -15.45 -5.13
N GLY A 839 38.26 -14.38 -4.47
CA GLY A 839 37.27 -13.42 -4.98
C GLY A 839 36.05 -13.27 -4.05
N GLN A 840 35.24 -12.23 -4.28
CA GLN A 840 34.04 -11.97 -3.48
C GLN A 840 32.96 -13.02 -3.77
N PRO A 841 32.29 -13.58 -2.74
CA PRO A 841 31.11 -14.43 -2.95
C PRO A 841 29.97 -13.64 -3.60
N VAL A 842 29.36 -14.25 -4.61
CA VAL A 842 28.17 -13.76 -5.31
C VAL A 842 27.03 -14.73 -5.02
N LEU A 843 25.88 -14.21 -4.60
CA LEU A 843 24.75 -15.02 -4.14
C LEU A 843 23.57 -14.89 -5.09
N ILE A 844 23.10 -16.01 -5.62
CA ILE A 844 21.88 -16.09 -6.45
C ILE A 844 20.88 -16.98 -5.71
N PRO A 845 19.98 -16.40 -4.88
CA PRO A 845 18.77 -17.07 -4.41
C PRO A 845 17.92 -17.58 -5.58
N GLY A 846 17.44 -18.81 -5.43
CA GLY A 846 16.39 -19.38 -6.26
C GLY A 846 15.01 -18.99 -5.75
N SER A 847 14.21 -20.02 -5.49
CA SER A 847 12.86 -19.99 -4.91
C SER A 847 12.69 -21.24 -4.05
N MET A 848 11.58 -21.36 -3.31
CA MET A 848 11.37 -22.37 -2.25
C MET A 848 11.50 -23.85 -2.69
N GLY A 849 11.65 -24.13 -3.98
CA GLY A 849 11.93 -25.45 -4.51
C GLY A 849 12.79 -25.45 -5.79
N THR A 850 13.57 -24.40 -6.03
CA THR A 850 14.65 -24.41 -7.04
C THR A 850 16.00 -24.32 -6.34
N ALA A 851 17.10 -24.56 -7.07
CA ALA A 851 18.42 -24.41 -6.50
C ALA A 851 18.73 -22.94 -6.17
N SER A 852 19.61 -22.72 -5.20
CA SER A 852 20.34 -21.46 -5.03
C SER A 852 21.81 -21.69 -5.35
N TYR A 853 22.53 -20.63 -5.74
CA TYR A 853 23.95 -20.72 -6.11
C TYR A 853 24.83 -19.79 -5.29
N VAL A 854 26.04 -20.29 -5.00
CA VAL A 854 27.20 -19.45 -4.70
C VAL A 854 28.10 -19.41 -5.94
N LEU A 855 28.43 -18.20 -6.36
CA LEU A 855 29.40 -17.88 -7.39
C LEU A 855 30.55 -17.07 -6.77
N VAL A 856 31.60 -16.80 -7.53
CA VAL A 856 32.74 -15.95 -7.15
C VAL A 856 33.02 -14.91 -8.23
N GLY A 857 33.35 -13.70 -7.81
CA GLY A 857 33.70 -12.62 -8.74
C GLY A 857 34.99 -12.89 -9.52
N VAL A 858 35.00 -12.45 -10.78
CA VAL A 858 36.07 -12.72 -11.76
C VAL A 858 36.63 -11.43 -12.38
N PRO A 859 37.89 -11.37 -12.83
CA PRO A 859 38.51 -10.12 -13.27
C PRO A 859 37.77 -9.41 -14.41
N SER A 860 37.22 -10.18 -15.35
CA SER A 860 36.42 -9.69 -16.48
C SER A 860 35.16 -8.93 -16.05
N ALA A 861 34.62 -9.18 -14.84
CA ALA A 861 33.45 -8.46 -14.34
C ALA A 861 33.75 -6.96 -14.12
N LEU A 862 34.98 -6.59 -13.72
CA LEU A 862 35.37 -5.18 -13.56
C LEU A 862 35.28 -4.41 -14.88
N GLU A 863 35.63 -5.05 -16.00
CA GLU A 863 35.61 -4.43 -17.32
C GLU A 863 34.23 -4.47 -17.97
N ARG A 864 33.50 -5.58 -17.80
CA ARG A 864 32.22 -5.88 -18.45
C ARG A 864 31.01 -5.28 -17.73
N SER A 865 30.99 -5.27 -16.40
CA SER A 865 29.81 -4.93 -15.59
C SER A 865 30.09 -4.03 -14.38
N PHE A 866 31.25 -3.37 -14.33
CA PHE A 866 31.72 -2.61 -13.15
C PHE A 866 31.72 -3.48 -11.89
N GLY A 867 32.20 -4.71 -12.00
CA GLY A 867 32.23 -5.69 -10.92
C GLY A 867 30.83 -6.03 -10.42
N SER A 868 29.93 -6.47 -11.31
CA SER A 868 28.54 -6.77 -10.97
C SER A 868 28.03 -8.07 -11.60
N ALA A 869 27.11 -8.76 -10.91
CA ALA A 869 26.50 -10.02 -11.34
C ALA A 869 25.00 -10.08 -10.96
N ALA A 870 24.29 -11.11 -11.43
CA ALA A 870 22.88 -11.34 -11.13
C ALA A 870 22.60 -11.44 -9.60
N HIS A 871 21.37 -11.19 -9.18
CA HIS A 871 20.95 -11.21 -7.77
C HIS A 871 19.98 -12.34 -7.38
N GLY A 872 19.49 -13.10 -8.35
CA GLY A 872 18.47 -14.12 -8.12
C GLY A 872 17.98 -14.68 -9.44
N SER A 873 17.02 -15.59 -9.39
CA SER A 873 16.37 -16.14 -10.58
C SER A 873 15.63 -15.07 -11.42
N GLY A 874 14.86 -14.18 -10.77
CA GLY A 874 13.94 -13.25 -11.45
C GLY A 874 12.66 -13.96 -11.93
N ARG A 875 11.54 -13.24 -12.08
CA ARG A 875 10.24 -13.88 -12.30
C ARG A 875 9.99 -14.24 -13.77
N MET A 876 9.43 -15.43 -14.00
CA MET A 876 8.80 -15.83 -15.27
C MET A 876 7.29 -15.57 -15.26
N MET A 877 6.66 -15.83 -14.10
CA MET A 877 5.22 -15.84 -13.94
C MET A 877 4.82 -14.93 -12.77
N SER A 878 3.78 -14.11 -12.99
CA SER A 878 3.19 -13.31 -11.93
C SER A 878 2.55 -14.21 -10.87
N ARG A 879 2.44 -13.71 -9.64
CA ARG A 879 1.98 -14.51 -8.50
C ARG A 879 0.55 -15.08 -8.68
N ALA A 880 -0.31 -14.42 -9.47
CA ALA A 880 -1.62 -14.96 -9.86
C ALA A 880 -1.56 -16.07 -10.92
N ALA A 881 -0.53 -16.11 -11.78
CA ALA A 881 -0.35 -17.22 -12.70
C ALA A 881 0.07 -18.49 -11.93
N ALA A 882 0.97 -18.35 -10.95
CA ALA A 882 1.31 -19.43 -10.02
C ALA A 882 0.07 -19.97 -9.29
N LYS A 883 -0.76 -19.09 -8.72
CA LYS A 883 -1.94 -19.49 -7.95
C LYS A 883 -3.10 -20.13 -8.72
N ARG A 884 -3.13 -19.99 -10.04
CA ARG A 884 -4.11 -20.67 -10.89
C ARG A 884 -3.59 -22.01 -11.41
N ALA A 885 -2.29 -22.13 -11.63
CA ALA A 885 -1.65 -23.38 -12.07
C ALA A 885 -1.47 -24.40 -10.92
N TYR A 886 -1.22 -23.94 -9.69
CA TYR A 886 -0.85 -24.81 -8.57
C TYR A 886 -1.76 -24.63 -7.34
N ARG A 887 -2.01 -25.72 -6.60
CA ARG A 887 -2.77 -25.71 -5.32
C ARG A 887 -1.83 -25.87 -4.13
N ALA A 888 -2.07 -25.19 -3.01
CA ALA A 888 -1.20 -25.23 -1.82
C ALA A 888 -0.89 -26.65 -1.32
N GLU A 889 -1.89 -27.51 -1.18
CA GLU A 889 -1.70 -28.92 -0.81
C GLU A 889 -0.89 -29.71 -1.85
N ALA A 890 -1.10 -29.46 -3.14
CA ALA A 890 -0.36 -30.12 -4.21
C ALA A 890 1.10 -29.66 -4.23
N VAL A 891 1.35 -28.36 -4.04
CA VAL A 891 2.70 -27.78 -3.92
C VAL A 891 3.39 -28.32 -2.66
N LEU A 892 2.74 -28.32 -1.49
CA LEU A 892 3.31 -28.89 -0.27
C LEU A 892 3.57 -30.39 -0.38
N LYS A 893 2.69 -31.14 -1.06
CA LYS A 893 2.89 -32.56 -1.35
C LYS A 893 4.03 -32.79 -2.33
N GLU A 894 4.24 -31.89 -3.30
CA GLU A 894 5.33 -31.97 -4.27
C GLU A 894 6.67 -31.54 -3.67
N MET A 895 6.69 -30.48 -2.86
CA MET A 895 7.85 -30.11 -2.04
C MET A 895 8.22 -31.27 -1.10
N SER A 896 7.24 -31.87 -0.42
CA SER A 896 7.43 -33.04 0.46
C SER A 896 7.93 -34.28 -0.29
N ARG A 897 7.39 -34.60 -1.47
CA ARG A 897 7.94 -35.64 -2.39
C ARG A 897 9.40 -35.39 -2.75
N ARG A 898 9.77 -34.12 -2.94
CA ARG A 898 11.14 -33.67 -3.22
C ARG A 898 12.01 -33.49 -1.96
N GLY A 899 11.51 -33.89 -0.78
CA GLY A 899 12.24 -33.84 0.49
C GLY A 899 12.24 -32.47 1.21
N ILE A 900 11.45 -31.52 0.73
CA ILE A 900 11.49 -30.10 1.14
C ILE A 900 10.37 -29.79 2.14
N LEU A 901 10.75 -29.44 3.38
CA LEU A 901 9.81 -29.11 4.46
C LEU A 901 9.50 -27.61 4.52
N VAL A 902 8.29 -27.22 4.11
CA VAL A 902 7.87 -25.81 4.16
C VAL A 902 7.15 -25.46 5.47
N ARG A 903 7.43 -24.28 6.01
CA ARG A 903 6.58 -23.51 6.93
C ARG A 903 6.35 -22.13 6.34
N ALA A 904 5.12 -21.66 6.45
CA ALA A 904 4.74 -20.32 6.06
C ALA A 904 3.64 -19.80 6.98
N ASP A 905 3.71 -18.51 7.33
CA ASP A 905 2.67 -17.81 8.07
C ASP A 905 1.31 -17.88 7.35
N SER A 906 1.33 -17.98 6.02
CA SER A 906 0.16 -18.38 5.24
C SER A 906 0.46 -19.47 4.20
N MET A 907 -0.45 -20.44 4.08
CA MET A 907 -0.50 -21.37 2.93
C MET A 907 -0.65 -20.62 1.60
N ALA A 908 -1.13 -19.37 1.67
CA ALA A 908 -1.23 -18.47 0.53
C ALA A 908 0.15 -18.05 -0.01
N THR A 909 1.17 -17.84 0.84
CA THR A 909 2.53 -17.51 0.41
C THR A 909 3.23 -18.67 -0.29
N VAL A 910 2.96 -19.92 0.12
CA VAL A 910 3.58 -21.12 -0.48
C VAL A 910 3.32 -21.22 -1.99
N VAL A 911 2.13 -20.83 -2.47
CA VAL A 911 1.77 -21.04 -3.88
C VAL A 911 2.39 -20.02 -4.83
N GLU A 912 2.66 -18.79 -4.38
CA GLU A 912 3.15 -17.70 -5.25
C GLU A 912 4.63 -17.79 -5.59
N GLU A 913 5.35 -18.47 -4.72
CA GLU A 913 6.79 -18.61 -4.70
C GLU A 913 7.20 -20.03 -5.15
N VAL A 914 6.25 -20.73 -5.80
CA VAL A 914 6.44 -22.02 -6.47
C VAL A 914 7.58 -21.94 -7.50
N PRO A 915 8.39 -23.00 -7.65
CA PRO A 915 9.51 -23.07 -8.60
C PRO A 915 9.25 -22.46 -9.98
N ASP A 916 8.14 -22.87 -10.60
CA ASP A 916 7.82 -22.55 -12.00
C ASP A 916 7.38 -21.09 -12.20
N ALA A 917 7.28 -20.31 -11.12
CA ALA A 917 7.03 -18.87 -11.17
C ALA A 917 8.27 -18.03 -11.47
N TYR A 918 9.45 -18.64 -11.39
CA TYR A 918 10.74 -18.01 -11.56
C TYR A 918 11.42 -18.46 -12.85
N LYS A 919 12.39 -17.69 -13.33
CA LYS A 919 13.31 -18.13 -14.38
C LYS A 919 14.12 -19.30 -13.85
N ASP A 920 14.54 -20.14 -14.78
CA ASP A 920 15.48 -21.21 -14.54
C ASP A 920 16.78 -20.65 -13.93
N VAL A 921 17.00 -20.94 -12.65
CA VAL A 921 18.12 -20.42 -11.87
C VAL A 921 19.44 -21.09 -12.26
N ASP A 922 19.39 -22.33 -12.75
CA ASP A 922 20.55 -23.03 -13.30
C ASP A 922 21.03 -22.33 -14.60
N GLU A 923 20.09 -21.81 -15.40
CA GLU A 923 20.38 -20.97 -16.59
C GLU A 923 20.88 -19.57 -16.24
N VAL A 924 20.32 -18.89 -15.23
CA VAL A 924 20.82 -17.57 -14.81
C VAL A 924 22.26 -17.68 -14.28
N ALA A 925 22.56 -18.72 -13.50
CA ALA A 925 23.92 -18.99 -13.05
C ALA A 925 24.86 -19.37 -14.22
N TYR A 926 24.40 -20.18 -15.18
CA TYR A 926 25.15 -20.50 -16.41
C TYR A 926 25.45 -19.26 -17.26
N ALA A 927 24.45 -18.40 -17.49
CA ALA A 927 24.58 -17.17 -18.25
C ALA A 927 25.55 -16.18 -17.59
N THR A 928 25.51 -16.07 -16.26
CA THR A 928 26.41 -15.21 -15.46
C THR A 928 27.87 -15.67 -15.58
N GLU A 929 28.10 -16.98 -15.64
CA GLU A 929 29.42 -17.57 -15.88
C GLU A 929 29.89 -17.38 -17.32
N LYS A 930 29.05 -17.70 -18.32
CA LYS A 930 29.41 -17.57 -19.75
C LYS A 930 29.64 -16.12 -20.19
N ALA A 931 28.90 -15.16 -19.64
CA ALA A 931 29.15 -13.75 -19.86
C ALA A 931 30.46 -13.23 -19.23
N GLY A 932 31.10 -14.01 -18.35
CA GLY A 932 32.33 -13.63 -17.64
C GLY A 932 32.09 -12.68 -16.47
N LEU A 933 30.96 -12.82 -15.76
CA LEU A 933 30.53 -11.90 -14.70
C LEU A 933 30.75 -12.46 -13.28
N ALA A 934 30.60 -13.78 -13.09
CA ALA A 934 30.99 -14.53 -11.89
C ALA A 934 31.09 -16.02 -12.22
N LYS A 935 32.07 -16.76 -11.66
CA LYS A 935 32.24 -18.21 -11.87
C LYS A 935 31.40 -18.99 -10.85
N ARG A 936 30.78 -20.11 -11.23
CA ARG A 936 30.03 -20.99 -10.31
C ARG A 936 30.98 -21.71 -9.36
N VAL A 937 30.59 -21.77 -8.07
CA VAL A 937 31.35 -22.41 -7.00
C VAL A 937 30.58 -23.57 -6.39
N ALA A 938 29.32 -23.34 -6.00
CA ALA A 938 28.45 -24.35 -5.43
C ALA A 938 26.98 -24.13 -5.82
N ARG A 939 26.22 -25.23 -5.86
CA ARG A 939 24.77 -25.28 -6.00
C ARG A 939 24.20 -25.92 -4.73
N MET A 940 23.21 -25.26 -4.15
CA MET A 940 22.49 -25.73 -2.97
C MET A 940 21.03 -25.95 -3.34
N VAL A 941 20.38 -26.96 -2.76
CA VAL A 941 18.94 -27.19 -2.91
C VAL A 941 18.24 -27.07 -1.55
N PRO A 942 17.09 -26.39 -1.44
CA PRO A 942 16.38 -26.25 -0.18
C PRO A 942 15.88 -27.62 0.32
N ILE A 943 16.14 -27.92 1.58
CA ILE A 943 15.53 -29.05 2.33
C ILE A 943 14.45 -28.55 3.29
N ALA A 944 14.47 -27.27 3.64
CA ALA A 944 13.36 -26.61 4.31
C ALA A 944 13.28 -25.12 4.03
N VAL A 945 12.08 -24.55 4.16
CA VAL A 945 11.79 -23.15 3.83
C VAL A 945 10.83 -22.57 4.86
N VAL A 946 11.14 -21.38 5.37
CA VAL A 946 10.35 -20.61 6.36
C VAL A 946 9.96 -19.27 5.72
N LYS A 947 8.67 -18.94 5.64
CA LYS A 947 8.17 -17.72 4.98
C LYS A 947 7.09 -16.98 5.79
N GLY A 948 6.93 -15.69 5.51
CA GLY A 948 5.79 -14.87 5.98
C GLY A 948 4.73 -14.65 4.91
#